data_AF-A0AAQ3RR98-F1
#
_entry.id   AF-A0AAQ3RR98-F1
#
_cell.length_a   1.000
_cell.length_b   1.000
_cell.length_c   1.000
_cell.angle_alpha   90.00
_cell.angle_beta   90.00
_cell.angle_gamma   90.00
#
_symmetry.space_group_name_H-M   'P 1'
#
loop_
_entity.id
_entity.type
_entity.pdbx_description
1 polymer ?
#
loop_
_entity_poly.entity_id
_entity_poly.type
_entity_poly.pdbx_seq_one_letter_code
_entity_poly.pdbx_strand_id
1 'polypeptide(L)'
;MEGEIMNLMKVWFSIVVSLSYCYWIRKLVPAGTIRLFLFLPIVFLFIVLPLSLSSMQFCGITGFFIAWLGNFKLLLLAFDKGPLSSDAFISLPRFVVVACLPIKIQKNPPRSTTIQCSSAENGKTPHPDSSKRSGFDTNPSSIKPNSVTKQNLSEVSSKKAGGTPLQGYALKGIAVGILVKIYDYSESINPNVLMCMYCFHIYFVLEIILAAVAAAAKTMLGMEMEPQFKNPMLSTSLQDFWGRRWNLIVSSILRPTVYEPTMKAASKVVGPRWASLPAVMSTFVVSGLMHELILFYMARSEPTFRMTCFFLLHGMCLMVEIALKRTLTGRWRLPRFLSGLLTVVFFMATCFSLFLPEFIRCRMHARAVEEYVALGHLLTSLVAVMEGEIMNLMKVWLSVVVSLCYCYWIRKLIPAGTMRLFLFLPIVFLFIVLPLSLSSVHFCGTTGFFIAWLGNFKLLLLAFDKGPLSSDAFISLPRFVAVACLPIKIQKNPPRSTTIQCSSAENGKTPHPDSSKRSGFDTNPSSIKPNSVTKQNLSAVSSKKAGGTPLLGYALKGIAVGILVKIYDYSESINPNVLMCMYCFHIYFVLEIILAVVAAAAKTMLGMELEPQFKNPLLSTSLQDFWGRRWNLMVTSILRPTVYEPTMKAALMVVGPTWAPLPAVMSTFVVSGFMHELILFYLGRLEPTFRMTCFFLLHGMCLMVEIALKRALTGRWRLPRFLSGPLTVVFFMATCFSLFVPEFIRCRIDVRAFEEYAALGHLLTPLSSSFSAIFHKKS
;
A
#
# COMPACT_ATOMS: atom_id res chain seq x y z
N MET A 1 23.03 0.97 -17.00
CA MET A 1 21.83 1.08 -16.13
C MET A 1 21.04 2.38 -16.33
N GLU A 2 21.58 3.61 -16.42
CA GLU A 2 20.72 4.81 -16.67
C GLU A 2 20.00 4.72 -18.03
N GLY A 3 20.66 4.23 -19.08
CA GLY A 3 20.00 3.98 -20.37
C GLY A 3 18.86 2.97 -20.26
N GLU A 4 19.01 1.97 -19.39
CA GLU A 4 18.01 0.95 -19.14
C GLU A 4 16.87 1.41 -18.22
N ILE A 5 17.17 2.16 -17.16
CA ILE A 5 16.18 2.81 -16.30
C ILE A 5 15.42 3.87 -17.12
N MET A 6 16.11 4.62 -17.98
CA MET A 6 15.48 5.55 -18.92
C MET A 6 14.62 4.82 -19.93
N ASN A 7 15.06 3.68 -20.47
CA ASN A 7 14.24 2.84 -21.34
C ASN A 7 13.04 2.26 -20.58
N LEU A 8 13.23 1.82 -19.34
CA LEU A 8 12.16 1.36 -18.46
C LEU A 8 11.14 2.48 -18.20
N MET A 9 11.60 3.70 -17.91
CA MET A 9 10.74 4.87 -17.76
C MET A 9 10.00 5.18 -19.06
N LYS A 10 10.67 5.15 -20.21
CA LYS A 10 10.05 5.35 -21.54
C LYS A 10 9.00 4.28 -21.83
N VAL A 11 9.30 3.02 -21.54
CA VAL A 11 8.38 1.87 -21.69
C VAL A 11 7.15 2.05 -20.83
N TRP A 12 7.33 2.33 -19.53
CA TRP A 12 6.20 2.53 -18.63
C TRP A 12 5.40 3.79 -18.95
N PHE A 13 6.05 4.86 -19.38
CA PHE A 13 5.37 6.05 -19.90
C PHE A 13 4.52 5.70 -21.13
N SER A 14 5.09 4.99 -22.09
CA SER A 14 4.38 4.50 -23.29
C SER A 14 3.17 3.65 -22.91
N ILE A 15 3.33 2.69 -21.98
CA ILE A 15 2.24 1.86 -21.45
C ILE A 15 1.11 2.71 -20.87
N VAL A 16 1.43 3.70 -20.02
CA VAL A 16 0.43 4.57 -19.39
C VAL A 16 -0.31 5.41 -20.43
N VAL A 17 0.40 5.97 -21.41
CA VAL A 17 -0.21 6.74 -22.52
C VAL A 17 -1.13 5.85 -23.34
N SER A 18 -0.67 4.65 -23.72
CA SER A 18 -1.46 3.67 -24.48
C SER A 18 -2.71 3.20 -23.73
N LEU A 19 -2.61 2.91 -22.44
CA LEU A 19 -3.78 2.54 -21.63
C LEU A 19 -4.74 3.70 -21.42
N SER A 20 -4.23 4.93 -21.34
CA SER A 20 -5.07 6.13 -21.29
C SER A 20 -5.86 6.31 -22.58
N TYR A 21 -5.23 6.08 -23.73
CA TYR A 21 -5.90 6.03 -25.03
C TYR A 21 -7.01 4.96 -25.05
N CYS A 22 -6.72 3.72 -24.65
CA CYS A 22 -7.73 2.65 -24.59
C CYS A 22 -8.90 2.98 -23.65
N TYR A 23 -8.62 3.66 -22.53
CA TYR A 23 -9.64 4.11 -21.58
C TYR A 23 -10.62 5.12 -22.21
N TRP A 24 -10.12 6.06 -23.01
CA TRP A 24 -10.95 7.04 -23.71
C TRP A 24 -11.74 6.40 -24.86
N ILE A 25 -11.11 5.56 -25.68
CA ILE A 25 -11.79 4.84 -26.76
C ILE A 25 -12.94 3.98 -26.22
N ARG A 26 -12.77 3.32 -25.06
CA ARG A 26 -13.86 2.58 -24.40
C ARG A 26 -15.11 3.45 -24.17
N LYS A 27 -14.96 4.74 -23.85
CA LYS A 27 -16.08 5.66 -23.60
C LYS A 27 -16.71 6.19 -24.90
N LEU A 28 -15.92 6.31 -25.95
CA LEU A 28 -16.31 6.92 -27.22
C LEU A 28 -16.90 5.90 -28.19
N VAL A 29 -16.41 4.65 -28.17
CA VAL A 29 -16.74 3.61 -29.15
C VAL A 29 -17.40 2.42 -28.45
N PRO A 30 -18.57 1.95 -28.93
CA PRO A 30 -19.26 0.80 -28.35
C PRO A 30 -18.47 -0.50 -28.52
N ALA A 31 -18.86 -1.53 -27.77
CA ALA A 31 -18.28 -2.85 -27.87
C ALA A 31 -18.45 -3.48 -29.25
N GLY A 32 -17.36 -4.02 -29.80
CA GLY A 32 -17.41 -4.67 -31.10
C GLY A 32 -16.06 -4.68 -31.81
N THR A 33 -16.11 -5.06 -33.08
CA THR A 33 -14.96 -5.20 -33.97
C THR A 33 -14.23 -3.87 -34.22
N ILE A 34 -14.96 -2.76 -34.34
CA ILE A 34 -14.37 -1.42 -34.54
C ILE A 34 -13.45 -1.06 -33.37
N ARG A 35 -13.91 -1.30 -32.13
CA ARG A 35 -13.09 -1.07 -30.93
C ARG A 35 -11.87 -1.99 -30.87
N LEU A 36 -11.99 -3.23 -31.34
CA LEU A 36 -10.85 -4.15 -31.46
C LEU A 36 -9.80 -3.63 -32.45
N PHE A 37 -10.22 -3.13 -33.62
CA PHE A 37 -9.31 -2.54 -34.60
C PHE A 37 -8.54 -1.33 -34.04
N LEU A 38 -9.21 -0.48 -33.25
CA LEU A 38 -8.58 0.65 -32.57
C LEU A 38 -7.58 0.23 -31.48
N PHE A 39 -7.76 -0.95 -30.88
CA PHE A 39 -6.81 -1.49 -29.89
C PHE A 39 -5.63 -2.24 -30.52
N LEU A 40 -5.74 -2.68 -31.78
CA LEU A 40 -4.72 -3.51 -32.44
C LEU A 40 -3.32 -2.87 -32.47
N PRO A 41 -3.15 -1.55 -32.77
CA PRO A 41 -1.85 -0.90 -32.71
C PRO A 41 -1.23 -0.94 -31.31
N ILE A 42 -2.06 -0.80 -30.27
CA ILE A 42 -1.62 -0.88 -28.87
C ILE A 42 -1.22 -2.31 -28.50
N VAL A 43 -1.98 -3.31 -28.97
CA VAL A 43 -1.65 -4.73 -28.75
C VAL A 43 -0.30 -5.07 -29.37
N PHE A 44 -0.05 -4.60 -30.59
CA PHE A 44 1.25 -4.77 -31.25
C PHE A 44 2.37 -4.08 -30.48
N LEU A 45 2.15 -2.82 -30.08
CA LEU A 45 3.12 -2.08 -29.27
C LEU A 45 3.46 -2.81 -27.97
N PHE A 46 2.48 -3.38 -27.28
CA PHE A 46 2.69 -4.13 -26.03
C PHE A 46 3.48 -5.43 -26.21
N ILE A 47 3.47 -6.01 -27.40
CA ILE A 47 4.34 -7.14 -27.75
C ILE A 47 5.77 -6.66 -28.00
N VAL A 48 5.96 -5.51 -28.66
CA VAL A 48 7.31 -5.03 -29.01
C VAL A 48 8.01 -4.35 -27.82
N LEU A 49 7.28 -3.66 -26.94
CA LEU A 49 7.83 -2.86 -25.85
C LEU A 49 8.83 -3.58 -24.93
N PRO A 50 8.59 -4.83 -24.47
CA PRO A 50 9.58 -5.56 -23.68
C PRO A 50 10.95 -5.67 -24.36
N LEU A 51 10.99 -5.73 -25.70
CA LEU A 51 12.24 -5.87 -26.46
C LEU A 51 13.16 -4.64 -26.37
N SER A 52 12.68 -3.50 -25.88
CA SER A 52 13.50 -2.32 -25.61
C SER A 52 14.31 -2.40 -24.30
N LEU A 53 14.03 -3.42 -23.48
CA LEU A 53 14.72 -3.67 -22.21
C LEU A 53 15.84 -4.71 -22.40
N SER A 54 17.03 -4.39 -21.92
CA SER A 54 18.21 -5.27 -21.96
C SER A 54 18.18 -6.34 -20.87
N SER A 55 17.63 -6.01 -19.70
CA SER A 55 17.60 -6.89 -18.53
C SER A 55 16.62 -8.03 -18.73
N MET A 56 17.09 -9.24 -18.45
CA MET A 56 16.31 -10.48 -18.44
C MET A 56 15.09 -10.34 -17.52
N GLN A 57 15.28 -9.87 -16.28
CA GLN A 57 14.19 -9.75 -15.30
C GLN A 57 13.20 -8.65 -15.68
N PHE A 58 13.65 -7.45 -16.03
CA PHE A 58 12.73 -6.37 -16.40
C PHE A 58 11.99 -6.67 -17.71
N CYS A 59 12.67 -7.27 -18.69
CA CYS A 59 12.06 -7.72 -19.93
C CYS A 59 11.02 -8.83 -19.69
N GLY A 60 11.36 -9.86 -18.89
CA GLY A 60 10.46 -10.95 -18.54
C GLY A 60 9.22 -10.50 -17.77
N ILE A 61 9.40 -9.64 -16.75
CA ILE A 61 8.30 -9.06 -15.96
C ILE A 61 7.38 -8.21 -16.86
N THR A 62 7.95 -7.33 -17.68
CA THR A 62 7.18 -6.48 -18.60
C THR A 62 6.46 -7.35 -19.64
N GLY A 63 7.12 -8.38 -20.18
CA GLY A 63 6.52 -9.35 -21.09
C GLY A 63 5.32 -10.09 -20.47
N PHE A 64 5.47 -10.58 -19.25
CA PHE A 64 4.40 -11.29 -18.54
C PHE A 64 3.20 -10.37 -18.22
N PHE A 65 3.43 -9.17 -17.68
CA PHE A 65 2.33 -8.30 -17.27
C PHE A 65 1.69 -7.52 -18.43
N ILE A 66 2.46 -7.12 -19.43
CA ILE A 66 2.02 -6.23 -20.51
C ILE A 66 1.72 -7.02 -21.77
N ALA A 67 2.73 -7.69 -22.34
CA ALA A 67 2.57 -8.44 -23.60
C ALA A 67 1.59 -9.61 -23.45
N TRP A 68 1.53 -10.24 -22.26
CA TRP A 68 0.58 -11.30 -21.97
C TRP A 68 -0.69 -10.79 -21.26
N LEU A 69 -0.64 -10.48 -19.97
CA LEU A 69 -1.86 -10.19 -19.21
C LEU A 69 -2.59 -8.94 -19.70
N GLY A 70 -1.85 -7.85 -19.98
CA GLY A 70 -2.38 -6.59 -20.47
C GLY A 70 -3.12 -6.74 -21.80
N ASN A 71 -2.46 -7.34 -22.80
CA ASN A 71 -3.04 -7.59 -24.11
C ASN A 71 -4.32 -8.43 -24.06
N PHE A 72 -4.32 -9.53 -23.32
CA PHE A 72 -5.51 -10.39 -23.24
C PHE A 72 -6.68 -9.68 -22.55
N LYS A 73 -6.41 -8.80 -21.58
CA LYS A 73 -7.45 -7.96 -20.97
C LYS A 73 -7.94 -6.86 -21.92
N LEU A 74 -7.08 -6.28 -22.76
CA LEU A 74 -7.49 -5.31 -23.78
C LEU A 74 -8.36 -5.98 -24.87
N LEU A 75 -8.02 -7.20 -25.28
CA LEU A 75 -8.85 -8.00 -26.20
C LEU A 75 -10.24 -8.27 -25.60
N LEU A 76 -10.31 -8.64 -24.32
CA LEU A 76 -11.59 -8.79 -23.62
C LEU A 76 -12.35 -7.46 -23.52
N LEU A 77 -11.63 -6.37 -23.23
CA LEU A 77 -12.21 -5.04 -23.15
C LEU A 77 -12.83 -4.62 -24.47
N ALA A 78 -12.29 -5.00 -25.63
CA ALA A 78 -12.88 -4.69 -26.93
C ALA A 78 -14.33 -5.18 -27.07
N PHE A 79 -14.71 -6.23 -26.32
CA PHE A 79 -16.04 -6.82 -26.31
C PHE A 79 -16.80 -6.64 -24.97
N ASP A 80 -16.39 -5.70 -24.13
CA ASP A 80 -16.95 -5.44 -22.79
C ASP A 80 -16.94 -6.66 -21.87
N LYS A 81 -15.93 -7.52 -22.02
CA LYS A 81 -15.68 -8.67 -21.14
C LYS A 81 -14.45 -8.45 -20.26
N GLY A 82 -14.33 -9.29 -19.24
CA GLY A 82 -13.15 -9.34 -18.38
C GLY A 82 -13.12 -8.29 -17.25
N PRO A 83 -11.99 -8.21 -16.53
CA PRO A 83 -11.87 -7.39 -15.32
C PRO A 83 -11.86 -5.88 -15.59
N LEU A 84 -11.59 -5.46 -16.83
CA LEU A 84 -11.58 -4.04 -17.21
C LEU A 84 -12.99 -3.49 -17.50
N SER A 85 -13.95 -4.35 -17.88
CA SER A 85 -15.33 -3.94 -18.18
C SER A 85 -16.28 -4.06 -16.99
N SER A 86 -15.86 -4.72 -15.90
CA SER A 86 -16.72 -5.05 -14.76
C SER A 86 -17.22 -3.87 -13.92
N ASP A 87 -16.60 -2.69 -14.06
CA ASP A 87 -17.02 -1.45 -13.39
C ASP A 87 -17.17 -0.34 -14.44
N ALA A 88 -18.38 0.21 -14.55
CA ALA A 88 -18.71 1.29 -15.48
C ALA A 88 -18.05 2.64 -15.09
N PHE A 89 -17.70 2.81 -13.80
CA PHE A 89 -17.17 4.05 -13.25
C PHE A 89 -15.69 3.94 -12.83
N ILE A 90 -14.94 3.01 -13.42
CA ILE A 90 -13.52 2.85 -13.10
C ILE A 90 -12.73 4.14 -13.44
N SER A 91 -12.00 4.66 -12.46
CA SER A 91 -11.08 5.81 -12.63
C SER A 91 -9.87 5.40 -13.48
N LEU A 92 -9.30 6.32 -14.27
CA LEU A 92 -8.12 6.06 -15.11
C LEU A 92 -6.94 5.38 -14.37
N PRO A 93 -6.53 5.80 -13.15
CA PRO A 93 -5.43 5.13 -12.46
C PRO A 93 -5.74 3.67 -12.07
N ARG A 94 -6.99 3.40 -11.65
CA ARG A 94 -7.44 2.03 -11.39
C ARG A 94 -7.49 1.21 -12.66
N PHE A 95 -7.91 1.80 -13.77
CA PHE A 95 -7.93 1.14 -15.07
C PHE A 95 -6.53 0.70 -15.49
N VAL A 96 -5.55 1.60 -15.42
CA VAL A 96 -4.14 1.31 -15.74
C VAL A 96 -3.62 0.16 -14.88
N VAL A 97 -3.86 0.21 -13.57
CA VAL A 97 -3.34 -0.82 -12.66
C VAL A 97 -4.04 -2.17 -12.84
N VAL A 98 -5.36 -2.20 -13.04
CA VAL A 98 -6.09 -3.45 -13.32
C VAL A 98 -5.69 -4.02 -14.68
N ALA A 99 -5.30 -3.19 -15.65
CA ALA A 99 -4.77 -3.66 -16.92
C ALA A 99 -3.41 -4.36 -16.72
N CYS A 100 -2.47 -3.72 -16.05
CA CYS A 100 -1.11 -4.23 -15.87
C CYS A 100 -1.01 -5.37 -14.83
N LEU A 101 -1.80 -5.32 -13.75
CA LEU A 101 -1.63 -6.22 -12.60
C LEU A 101 -2.73 -7.29 -12.51
N PRO A 102 -2.46 -8.45 -11.89
CA PRO A 102 -3.40 -9.55 -11.82
C PRO A 102 -4.42 -9.36 -10.70
N ILE A 103 -5.32 -8.39 -10.90
CA ILE A 103 -6.33 -7.96 -9.93
C ILE A 103 -7.73 -8.28 -10.48
N LYS A 104 -8.57 -8.90 -9.65
CA LYS A 104 -10.02 -8.99 -9.89
C LYS A 104 -10.72 -7.95 -9.03
N ILE A 105 -11.60 -7.16 -9.64
CA ILE A 105 -12.50 -6.27 -8.91
C ILE A 105 -13.56 -7.16 -8.26
N GLN A 106 -13.57 -7.25 -6.92
CA GLN A 106 -14.65 -7.95 -6.20
C GLN A 106 -15.97 -7.23 -6.50
N LYS A 107 -16.90 -7.94 -7.14
CA LYS A 107 -18.31 -7.54 -7.14
C LYS A 107 -18.82 -7.70 -5.73
N ASN A 108 -19.13 -6.61 -5.04
CA ASN A 108 -20.09 -6.71 -3.95
C ASN A 108 -21.37 -7.30 -4.54
N PRO A 109 -21.93 -8.40 -3.99
CA PRO A 109 -23.22 -8.87 -4.46
C PRO A 109 -24.22 -7.70 -4.35
N PRO A 110 -25.12 -7.52 -5.34
CA PRO A 110 -26.17 -6.54 -5.19
C PRO A 110 -26.87 -6.84 -3.87
N ARG A 111 -27.01 -5.82 -3.00
CA ARG A 111 -27.90 -5.90 -1.84
C ARG A 111 -29.20 -6.47 -2.38
N SER A 112 -29.58 -7.67 -1.96
CA SER A 112 -30.95 -8.13 -2.14
C SER A 112 -31.79 -7.08 -1.45
N THR A 113 -32.43 -6.23 -2.24
CA THR A 113 -33.54 -5.42 -1.77
C THR A 113 -34.59 -6.44 -1.37
N THR A 114 -34.59 -6.83 -0.09
CA THR A 114 -35.76 -7.44 0.52
C THR A 114 -36.80 -6.36 0.50
N ILE A 115 -37.57 -6.31 -0.59
CA ILE A 115 -38.84 -5.60 -0.65
C ILE A 115 -39.74 -6.40 0.30
N GLN A 116 -39.77 -5.98 1.56
CA GLN A 116 -40.92 -6.28 2.41
C GLN A 116 -42.08 -5.49 1.82
N CYS A 117 -42.88 -6.15 0.98
CA CYS A 117 -44.25 -5.74 0.74
C CYS A 117 -44.99 -5.85 2.08
N SER A 118 -45.27 -4.71 2.72
CA SER A 118 -46.29 -4.66 3.76
C SER A 118 -47.65 -4.68 3.06
N SER A 119 -48.29 -5.85 3.06
CA SER A 119 -49.67 -5.99 2.64
C SER A 119 -50.56 -5.16 3.55
N ALA A 120 -51.28 -4.21 2.96
CA ALA A 120 -52.50 -3.67 3.52
C ALA A 120 -53.63 -4.59 3.05
N GLU A 121 -54.31 -5.27 3.96
CA GLU A 121 -55.71 -5.63 3.70
C GLU A 121 -56.50 -5.87 4.99
N ASN A 122 -57.75 -5.42 4.90
CA ASN A 122 -58.75 -5.29 5.94
C ASN A 122 -59.19 -6.63 6.54
N GLY A 123 -59.66 -6.53 7.78
CA GLY A 123 -60.14 -7.65 8.58
C GLY A 123 -61.41 -8.35 8.06
N LYS A 124 -61.57 -9.58 8.54
CA LYS A 124 -62.77 -10.17 9.17
C LYS A 124 -62.54 -11.67 9.34
N THR A 125 -62.56 -12.14 10.59
CA THR A 125 -62.91 -13.52 10.96
C THR A 125 -64.41 -13.74 10.66
N PRO A 126 -64.91 -14.97 10.33
CA PRO A 126 -64.97 -16.04 11.34
C PRO A 126 -64.90 -17.51 10.86
N HIS A 127 -64.56 -18.36 11.85
CA HIS A 127 -64.93 -19.76 12.13
C HIS A 127 -64.77 -20.91 11.09
N PRO A 128 -64.53 -22.14 11.59
CA PRO A 128 -64.08 -23.31 10.85
C PRO A 128 -65.25 -24.18 10.40
N ASP A 129 -65.07 -24.94 9.33
CA ASP A 129 -65.73 -26.24 9.26
C ASP A 129 -65.03 -27.24 8.33
N SER A 130 -65.30 -28.47 8.71
CA SER A 130 -64.90 -29.79 8.24
C SER A 130 -64.89 -30.09 6.72
N SER A 131 -63.99 -31.00 6.33
CA SER A 131 -64.33 -32.35 5.80
C SER A 131 -63.54 -32.83 4.57
N LYS A 132 -63.13 -34.11 4.67
CA LYS A 132 -62.93 -35.14 3.62
C LYS A 132 -61.69 -35.05 2.71
N ARG A 133 -60.77 -36.04 2.82
CA ARG A 133 -60.64 -37.30 2.00
C ARG A 133 -60.23 -36.96 0.58
N SER A 134 -59.26 -37.54 -0.12
CA SER A 134 -58.43 -38.76 -0.11
C SER A 134 -57.47 -38.54 -1.30
N GLY A 135 -56.18 -38.85 -1.34
CA GLY A 135 -55.53 -40.14 -1.12
C GLY A 135 -54.29 -40.22 -2.04
N PHE A 136 -53.39 -41.12 -1.69
CA PHE A 136 -52.26 -41.67 -2.46
C PHE A 136 -50.93 -40.87 -2.60
N ASP A 137 -49.93 -41.45 -1.90
CA ASP A 137 -48.57 -41.79 -2.35
C ASP A 137 -47.45 -40.72 -2.46
N THR A 138 -46.62 -40.61 -1.42
CA THR A 138 -45.37 -41.39 -1.23
C THR A 138 -44.48 -40.80 -0.12
N ASN A 139 -43.83 -41.69 0.63
CA ASN A 139 -43.01 -41.45 1.82
C ASN A 139 -41.56 -40.97 1.48
N PRO A 140 -40.68 -40.65 2.45
CA PRO A 140 -39.80 -39.48 2.38
C PRO A 140 -38.32 -39.85 2.20
N SER A 141 -37.51 -38.93 1.67
CA SER A 141 -36.05 -39.06 1.75
C SER A 141 -35.40 -37.84 2.39
N SER A 142 -34.66 -38.15 3.45
CA SER A 142 -33.87 -37.31 4.31
C SER A 142 -32.90 -36.38 3.56
N ILE A 143 -33.06 -35.07 3.75
CA ILE A 143 -32.11 -34.05 3.30
C ILE A 143 -31.02 -33.90 4.37
N LYS A 144 -29.78 -34.23 3.99
CA LYS A 144 -28.55 -33.96 4.78
C LYS A 144 -28.21 -32.46 4.74
N PRO A 145 -27.73 -31.86 5.84
CA PRO A 145 -27.39 -30.45 5.87
C PRO A 145 -26.07 -30.14 5.15
N ASN A 146 -26.02 -28.90 4.66
CA ASN A 146 -25.12 -28.32 3.67
C ASN A 146 -23.61 -28.43 3.94
N SER A 147 -22.87 -28.66 2.85
CA SER A 147 -21.42 -28.73 2.69
C SER A 147 -20.66 -27.40 2.84
N VAL A 148 -21.34 -26.31 3.17
CA VAL A 148 -20.77 -24.95 3.25
C VAL A 148 -20.04 -24.72 4.59
N THR A 149 -20.49 -25.34 5.67
CA THR A 149 -19.94 -25.10 7.01
C THR A 149 -18.55 -25.75 7.23
N LYS A 150 -18.22 -26.82 6.50
CA LYS A 150 -16.90 -27.49 6.59
C LYS A 150 -15.78 -26.76 5.84
N GLN A 151 -16.10 -25.93 4.85
CA GLN A 151 -15.08 -25.11 4.17
C GLN A 151 -14.56 -23.99 5.08
N ASN A 152 -15.44 -23.34 5.84
CA ASN A 152 -15.03 -22.26 6.74
C ASN A 152 -14.22 -22.75 7.96
N LEU A 153 -14.43 -23.99 8.43
CA LEU A 153 -13.64 -24.55 9.53
C LEU A 153 -12.22 -24.99 9.10
N SER A 154 -12.04 -25.44 7.86
CA SER A 154 -10.72 -25.87 7.35
C SER A 154 -9.82 -24.69 6.97
N GLU A 155 -10.41 -23.55 6.61
CA GLU A 155 -9.69 -22.30 6.31
C GLU A 155 -9.19 -21.58 7.58
N VAL A 156 -9.83 -21.83 8.73
CA VAL A 156 -9.38 -21.35 10.05
C VAL A 156 -8.25 -22.21 10.61
N SER A 157 -8.21 -23.52 10.30
CA SER A 157 -7.18 -24.43 10.80
C SER A 157 -5.81 -24.28 10.12
N SER A 158 -5.73 -23.78 8.88
CA SER A 158 -4.46 -23.65 8.14
C SER A 158 -3.68 -22.35 8.46
N LYS A 159 -4.29 -21.39 9.16
CA LYS A 159 -3.61 -20.18 9.67
C LYS A 159 -2.80 -20.42 10.95
N LYS A 160 -2.66 -21.68 11.40
CA LYS A 160 -2.06 -22.06 12.67
C LYS A 160 -0.67 -22.72 12.55
N ALA A 161 0.09 -22.41 11.50
CA ALA A 161 1.53 -22.67 11.45
C ALA A 161 2.28 -21.34 11.67
N GLY A 162 2.95 -21.23 12.81
CA GLY A 162 3.55 -20.00 13.33
C GLY A 162 4.70 -19.46 12.47
N GLY A 163 4.46 -18.29 11.88
CA GLY A 163 5.47 -17.43 11.26
C GLY A 163 4.77 -16.21 10.68
N THR A 164 5.36 -15.02 10.79
CA THR A 164 4.80 -13.86 10.09
C THR A 164 4.96 -14.07 8.58
N PRO A 165 4.04 -13.60 7.71
CA PRO A 165 4.16 -13.74 6.26
C PRO A 165 5.52 -13.28 5.72
N LEU A 166 6.14 -12.29 6.39
CA LEU A 166 7.46 -11.73 6.07
C LEU A 166 8.61 -12.71 6.33
N GLN A 167 8.57 -13.51 7.41
CA GLN A 167 9.60 -14.52 7.69
C GLN A 167 9.66 -15.58 6.57
N GLY A 168 8.50 -15.95 6.02
CA GLY A 168 8.43 -16.87 4.88
C GLY A 168 9.08 -16.32 3.60
N TYR A 169 8.95 -15.03 3.32
CA TYR A 169 9.60 -14.40 2.16
C TYR A 169 11.08 -14.12 2.38
N ALA A 170 11.47 -13.72 3.59
CA ALA A 170 12.87 -13.51 3.95
C ALA A 170 13.67 -14.83 3.81
N LEU A 171 13.12 -15.94 4.29
CA LEU A 171 13.73 -17.26 4.13
C LEU A 171 13.89 -17.67 2.66
N LYS A 172 12.88 -17.39 1.82
CA LYS A 172 12.94 -17.63 0.37
C LYS A 172 13.99 -16.75 -0.31
N GLY A 173 14.12 -15.49 0.10
CA GLY A 173 15.16 -14.58 -0.39
C GLY A 173 16.57 -15.09 -0.07
N ILE A 174 16.79 -15.58 1.16
CA ILE A 174 18.06 -16.23 1.56
C ILE A 174 18.30 -17.49 0.71
N ALA A 175 17.28 -18.32 0.50
CA ALA A 175 17.38 -19.52 -0.32
C ALA A 175 17.76 -19.18 -1.78
N VAL A 176 17.21 -18.11 -2.37
CA VAL A 176 17.62 -17.62 -3.69
C VAL A 176 19.07 -17.16 -3.67
N GLY A 177 19.52 -16.42 -2.65
CA GLY A 177 20.93 -16.02 -2.50
C GLY A 177 21.89 -17.20 -2.44
N ILE A 178 21.53 -18.27 -1.73
CA ILE A 178 22.31 -19.52 -1.68
C ILE A 178 22.32 -20.19 -3.06
N LEU A 179 21.17 -20.31 -3.73
CA LEU A 179 21.08 -20.89 -5.07
C LEU A 179 21.95 -20.14 -6.09
N VAL A 180 22.00 -18.80 -6.01
CA VAL A 180 22.86 -17.96 -6.86
C VAL A 180 24.33 -18.29 -6.66
N LYS A 181 24.78 -18.50 -5.41
CA LYS A 181 26.16 -18.93 -5.13
C LYS A 181 26.48 -20.34 -5.61
N ILE A 182 25.52 -21.25 -5.56
CA ILE A 182 25.72 -22.61 -6.07
C ILE A 182 25.84 -22.60 -7.61
N TYR A 183 25.16 -21.66 -8.30
CA TYR A 183 25.27 -21.53 -9.75
C TYR A 183 26.67 -21.12 -10.25
N ASP A 184 27.52 -20.55 -9.39
CA ASP A 184 28.95 -20.31 -9.73
C ASP A 184 29.67 -21.63 -10.05
N TYR A 185 29.16 -22.76 -9.55
CA TYR A 185 29.69 -24.12 -9.77
C TYR A 185 28.84 -24.93 -10.77
N SER A 186 27.96 -24.29 -11.54
CA SER A 186 26.97 -24.99 -12.39
C SER A 186 27.61 -25.94 -13.42
N GLU A 187 28.82 -25.65 -13.89
CA GLU A 187 29.57 -26.51 -14.82
C GLU A 187 30.03 -27.84 -14.21
N SER A 188 30.17 -27.88 -12.87
CA SER A 188 30.57 -29.09 -12.13
C SER A 188 29.40 -29.93 -11.62
N ILE A 189 28.18 -29.39 -11.69
CA ILE A 189 26.97 -30.01 -11.14
C ILE A 189 26.30 -30.87 -12.20
N ASN A 190 25.82 -32.05 -11.81
CA ASN A 190 25.06 -32.92 -12.70
C ASN A 190 23.84 -32.17 -13.30
N PRO A 191 23.61 -32.24 -14.62
CA PRO A 191 22.51 -31.52 -15.29
C PRO A 191 21.13 -31.76 -14.66
N ASN A 192 20.86 -32.97 -14.15
CA ASN A 192 19.58 -33.28 -13.50
C ASN A 192 19.41 -32.54 -12.17
N VAL A 193 20.50 -32.39 -11.40
CA VAL A 193 20.51 -31.62 -10.16
C VAL A 193 20.31 -30.14 -10.46
N LEU A 194 20.95 -29.64 -11.53
CA LEU A 194 20.77 -28.26 -11.99
C LEU A 194 19.30 -27.98 -12.38
N MET A 195 18.64 -28.92 -13.07
CA MET A 195 17.21 -28.82 -13.39
C MET A 195 16.33 -28.74 -12.12
N CYS A 196 16.61 -29.57 -11.11
CA CYS A 196 15.91 -29.49 -9.82
C CYS A 196 16.07 -28.12 -9.16
N MET A 197 17.28 -27.57 -9.16
CA MET A 197 17.56 -26.24 -8.62
C MET A 197 16.76 -25.15 -9.35
N TYR A 198 16.64 -25.23 -10.68
CA TYR A 198 15.83 -24.30 -11.46
C TYR A 198 14.36 -24.31 -11.04
N CYS A 199 13.77 -25.47 -10.74
CA CYS A 199 12.39 -25.55 -10.25
C CYS A 199 12.20 -24.71 -8.99
N PHE A 200 13.10 -24.85 -8.01
CA PHE A 200 13.04 -24.08 -6.77
C PHE A 200 13.31 -22.59 -7.00
N HIS A 201 14.31 -22.27 -7.83
CA HIS A 201 14.65 -20.89 -8.16
C HIS A 201 13.46 -20.16 -8.80
N ILE A 202 12.88 -20.73 -9.87
CA ILE A 202 11.74 -20.13 -10.58
C ILE A 202 10.56 -19.96 -9.62
N TYR A 203 10.26 -20.98 -8.80
CA TYR A 203 9.17 -20.92 -7.84
C TYR A 203 9.36 -19.80 -6.79
N PHE A 204 10.53 -19.70 -6.17
CA PHE A 204 10.82 -18.68 -5.17
C PHE A 204 10.85 -17.27 -5.75
N VAL A 205 11.52 -17.09 -6.89
CA VAL A 205 11.58 -15.78 -7.56
C VAL A 205 10.20 -15.32 -7.99
N LEU A 206 9.40 -16.21 -8.60
CA LEU A 206 8.04 -15.88 -9.00
C LEU A 206 7.17 -15.50 -7.79
N GLU A 207 7.23 -16.26 -6.69
CA GLU A 207 6.47 -15.89 -5.48
C GLU A 207 6.94 -14.57 -4.86
N ILE A 208 8.24 -14.29 -4.81
CA ILE A 208 8.77 -13.02 -4.28
C ILE A 208 8.29 -11.85 -5.15
N ILE A 209 8.42 -11.93 -6.47
CA ILE A 209 7.98 -10.88 -7.41
C ILE A 209 6.48 -10.64 -7.25
N LEU A 210 5.67 -11.70 -7.26
CA LEU A 210 4.23 -11.59 -7.18
C LEU A 210 3.75 -11.07 -5.82
N ALA A 211 4.40 -11.48 -4.72
CA ALA A 211 4.11 -10.98 -3.39
C ALA A 211 4.49 -9.51 -3.25
N ALA A 212 5.62 -9.08 -3.82
CA ALA A 212 6.03 -7.68 -3.85
C ALA A 212 5.02 -6.83 -4.63
N VAL A 213 4.61 -7.28 -5.82
CA VAL A 213 3.57 -6.63 -6.63
C VAL A 213 2.23 -6.60 -5.88
N ALA A 214 1.87 -7.67 -5.16
CA ALA A 214 0.63 -7.74 -4.39
C ALA A 214 0.64 -6.81 -3.17
N ALA A 215 1.76 -6.75 -2.45
CA ALA A 215 1.96 -5.84 -1.33
C ALA A 215 1.92 -4.38 -1.80
N ALA A 216 2.53 -4.08 -2.94
CA ALA A 216 2.45 -2.78 -3.60
C ALA A 216 0.99 -2.45 -3.97
N ALA A 217 0.27 -3.33 -4.67
CA ALA A 217 -1.13 -3.12 -5.02
C ALA A 217 -2.04 -2.91 -3.79
N LYS A 218 -1.82 -3.68 -2.72
CA LYS A 218 -2.57 -3.57 -1.46
C LYS A 218 -2.28 -2.28 -0.72
N THR A 219 -1.02 -1.87 -0.61
CA THR A 219 -0.63 -0.62 0.09
C THR A 219 -1.02 0.62 -0.71
N MET A 220 -0.84 0.60 -2.03
CA MET A 220 -1.01 1.76 -2.90
C MET A 220 -2.46 2.03 -3.28
N LEU A 221 -3.29 0.98 -3.41
CA LEU A 221 -4.65 1.08 -3.97
C LEU A 221 -5.72 0.40 -3.13
N GLY A 222 -5.35 -0.27 -2.04
CA GLY A 222 -6.26 -1.05 -1.21
C GLY A 222 -6.87 -2.25 -1.95
N MET A 223 -6.26 -2.69 -3.04
CA MET A 223 -6.74 -3.80 -3.85
C MET A 223 -6.06 -5.09 -3.41
N GLU A 224 -6.86 -6.12 -3.13
CA GLU A 224 -6.34 -7.44 -2.82
C GLU A 224 -6.11 -8.22 -4.12
N MET A 225 -4.92 -8.81 -4.24
CA MET A 225 -4.58 -9.67 -5.38
C MET A 225 -5.05 -11.09 -5.13
N GLU A 226 -5.43 -11.78 -6.20
CA GLU A 226 -5.84 -13.18 -6.13
C GLU A 226 -4.63 -14.08 -5.85
N PRO A 227 -4.76 -15.09 -4.98
CA PRO A 227 -3.71 -16.08 -4.80
C PRO A 227 -3.43 -16.80 -6.13
N GLN A 228 -2.17 -16.84 -6.55
CA GLN A 228 -1.77 -17.43 -7.83
C GLN A 228 -1.78 -18.96 -7.81
N PHE A 229 -1.45 -19.55 -6.66
CA PHE A 229 -1.32 -20.99 -6.46
C PHE A 229 -2.22 -21.46 -5.32
N LYS A 230 -2.80 -22.66 -5.49
CA LYS A 230 -3.60 -23.32 -4.46
C LYS A 230 -3.16 -24.77 -4.27
N ASN A 231 -2.07 -24.96 -3.53
CA ASN A 231 -1.47 -26.27 -3.22
C ASN A 231 -1.45 -27.20 -4.46
N PRO A 232 -0.68 -26.86 -5.52
CA PRO A 232 -0.69 -27.57 -6.80
C PRO A 232 -0.28 -29.04 -6.70
N MET A 233 0.61 -29.37 -5.75
CA MET A 233 1.07 -30.75 -5.51
C MET A 233 -0.01 -31.69 -4.94
N LEU A 234 -1.15 -31.15 -4.50
CA LEU A 234 -2.30 -31.95 -4.05
C LEU A 234 -3.35 -32.18 -5.15
N SER A 235 -2.97 -31.96 -6.42
CA SER A 235 -3.85 -32.20 -7.55
C SER A 235 -4.08 -33.70 -7.77
N THR A 236 -5.32 -34.10 -8.05
CA THR A 236 -5.67 -35.51 -8.31
C THR A 236 -5.85 -35.83 -9.79
N SER A 237 -5.75 -34.83 -10.68
CA SER A 237 -5.91 -34.97 -12.12
C SER A 237 -5.34 -33.75 -12.85
N LEU A 238 -5.05 -33.85 -14.15
CA LEU A 238 -4.55 -32.72 -14.94
C LEU A 238 -5.59 -31.60 -15.02
N GLN A 239 -6.88 -31.96 -15.04
CA GLN A 239 -7.96 -30.99 -15.01
C GLN A 239 -7.99 -30.18 -13.71
N ASP A 240 -7.72 -30.84 -12.57
CA ASP A 240 -7.68 -30.18 -11.26
C ASP A 240 -6.41 -29.32 -11.11
N PHE A 241 -5.27 -29.80 -11.63
CA PHE A 241 -4.01 -29.06 -11.63
C PHE A 241 -4.13 -27.73 -12.40
N TRP A 242 -4.40 -27.78 -13.72
CA TRP A 242 -4.42 -26.60 -14.58
C TRP A 242 -5.66 -25.72 -14.37
N GLY A 243 -6.78 -26.31 -13.95
CA GLY A 243 -8.05 -25.59 -13.81
C GLY A 243 -8.25 -24.87 -12.48
N ARG A 244 -7.70 -25.40 -11.38
CA ARG A 244 -8.08 -24.98 -10.01
C ARG A 244 -6.92 -24.73 -9.06
N ARG A 245 -5.68 -25.04 -9.45
CA ARG A 245 -4.55 -25.02 -8.50
C ARG A 245 -3.31 -24.32 -9.02
N TRP A 246 -3.06 -24.37 -10.33
CA TRP A 246 -1.92 -23.75 -10.99
C TRP A 246 -2.31 -22.46 -11.70
N ASN A 247 -1.57 -21.38 -11.44
CA ASN A 247 -1.66 -20.07 -12.10
C ASN A 247 -3.11 -19.62 -12.41
N LEU A 248 -3.90 -19.43 -11.35
CA LEU A 248 -5.34 -19.17 -11.44
C LEU A 248 -5.71 -17.94 -12.27
N ILE A 249 -4.82 -16.95 -12.32
CA ILE A 249 -5.00 -15.72 -13.09
C ILE A 249 -4.99 -16.00 -14.58
N VAL A 250 -3.98 -16.73 -15.06
CA VAL A 250 -3.88 -17.10 -16.48
C VAL A 250 -5.10 -17.92 -16.89
N SER A 251 -5.50 -18.90 -16.09
CA SER A 251 -6.71 -19.70 -16.34
C SER A 251 -7.98 -18.85 -16.35
N SER A 252 -8.07 -17.80 -15.51
CA SER A 252 -9.22 -16.89 -15.48
C SER A 252 -9.30 -15.94 -16.67
N ILE A 253 -8.17 -15.64 -17.33
CA ILE A 253 -8.10 -14.77 -18.50
C ILE A 253 -8.27 -15.59 -19.78
N LEU A 254 -7.58 -16.73 -19.91
CA LEU A 254 -7.69 -17.58 -21.10
C LEU A 254 -9.08 -18.19 -21.28
N ARG A 255 -9.84 -18.41 -20.19
CA ARG A 255 -11.20 -18.93 -20.27
C ARG A 255 -12.14 -18.06 -21.11
N PRO A 256 -12.36 -16.77 -20.79
CA PRO A 256 -13.21 -15.90 -21.60
C PRO A 256 -12.55 -15.45 -22.92
N THR A 257 -11.22 -15.41 -23.02
CA THR A 257 -10.53 -14.92 -24.23
C THR A 257 -10.39 -15.98 -25.31
N VAL A 258 -10.15 -17.24 -24.94
CA VAL A 258 -9.83 -18.33 -25.89
C VAL A 258 -10.82 -19.48 -25.75
N TYR A 259 -10.99 -20.04 -24.55
CA TYR A 259 -11.79 -21.25 -24.36
C TYR A 259 -13.26 -21.05 -24.74
N GLU A 260 -13.93 -20.02 -24.22
CA GLU A 260 -15.36 -19.79 -24.45
C GLU A 260 -15.68 -19.44 -25.92
N PRO A 261 -14.94 -18.53 -26.60
CA PRO A 261 -15.15 -18.27 -28.02
C PRO A 261 -14.92 -19.52 -28.88
N THR A 262 -13.82 -20.24 -28.67
CA THR A 262 -13.53 -21.46 -29.42
C THR A 262 -14.56 -22.54 -29.16
N MET A 263 -15.02 -22.72 -27.92
CA MET A 263 -16.06 -23.68 -27.59
C MET A 263 -17.38 -23.35 -28.31
N LYS A 264 -17.78 -22.07 -28.36
CA LYS A 264 -18.99 -21.63 -29.08
C LYS A 264 -18.88 -21.80 -30.60
N ALA A 265 -17.70 -21.57 -31.16
CA ALA A 265 -17.46 -21.82 -32.58
C ALA A 265 -17.47 -23.33 -32.88
N ALA A 266 -16.73 -24.12 -32.09
CA ALA A 266 -16.61 -25.56 -32.26
C ALA A 266 -17.93 -26.30 -32.01
N SER A 267 -18.82 -25.80 -31.14
CA SER A 267 -20.14 -26.42 -30.94
C SER A 267 -21.01 -26.42 -32.19
N LYS A 268 -20.77 -25.48 -33.12
CA LYS A 268 -21.46 -25.45 -34.41
C LYS A 268 -20.92 -26.51 -35.39
N VAL A 269 -19.68 -26.97 -35.22
CA VAL A 269 -18.99 -27.87 -36.15
C VAL A 269 -18.98 -29.32 -35.64
N VAL A 270 -18.55 -29.53 -34.39
CA VAL A 270 -18.32 -30.87 -33.78
C VAL A 270 -19.44 -31.24 -32.79
N GLY A 271 -20.43 -30.37 -32.62
CA GLY A 271 -21.55 -30.53 -31.71
C GLY A 271 -21.24 -30.14 -30.25
N PRO A 272 -22.27 -29.80 -29.44
CA PRO A 272 -22.10 -29.29 -28.07
C PRO A 272 -21.38 -30.27 -27.13
N ARG A 273 -21.52 -31.58 -27.37
CA ARG A 273 -20.92 -32.63 -26.53
C ARG A 273 -19.40 -32.68 -26.62
N TRP A 274 -18.81 -32.35 -27.77
CA TRP A 274 -17.38 -32.48 -28.01
C TRP A 274 -16.66 -31.14 -28.18
N ALA A 275 -17.41 -30.03 -28.27
CA ALA A 275 -16.90 -28.67 -28.40
C ALA A 275 -15.83 -28.25 -27.36
N SER A 276 -15.84 -28.86 -26.17
CA SER A 276 -14.85 -28.57 -25.14
C SER A 276 -13.44 -29.06 -25.48
N LEU A 277 -13.30 -30.11 -26.32
CA LEU A 277 -11.99 -30.67 -26.67
C LEU A 277 -11.15 -29.70 -27.51
N PRO A 278 -11.62 -29.19 -28.67
CA PRO A 278 -10.86 -28.19 -29.44
C PRO A 278 -10.66 -26.90 -28.65
N ALA A 279 -11.60 -26.51 -27.78
CA ALA A 279 -11.45 -25.35 -26.90
C ALA A 279 -10.31 -25.51 -25.87
N VAL A 280 -10.15 -26.71 -25.29
CA VAL A 280 -8.99 -27.04 -24.44
C VAL A 280 -7.71 -26.94 -25.26
N MET A 281 -7.65 -27.59 -26.43
CA MET A 281 -6.44 -27.57 -27.26
C MET A 281 -6.01 -26.15 -27.63
N SER A 282 -6.92 -25.33 -28.16
CA SER A 282 -6.61 -23.94 -28.50
C SER A 282 -6.12 -23.13 -27.30
N THR A 283 -6.66 -23.40 -26.10
CA THR A 283 -6.19 -22.74 -24.87
C THR A 283 -4.74 -23.10 -24.56
N PHE A 284 -4.35 -24.38 -24.71
CA PHE A 284 -2.99 -24.82 -24.49
C PHE A 284 -2.01 -24.37 -25.58
N VAL A 285 -2.45 -24.30 -26.85
CA VAL A 285 -1.67 -23.71 -27.96
C VAL A 285 -1.32 -22.26 -27.63
N VAL A 286 -2.32 -21.45 -27.30
CA VAL A 286 -2.12 -20.03 -26.99
C VAL A 286 -1.24 -19.86 -25.75
N SER A 287 -1.46 -20.68 -24.72
CA SER A 287 -0.59 -20.68 -23.53
C SER A 287 0.85 -21.03 -23.88
N GLY A 288 1.08 -22.06 -24.70
CA GLY A 288 2.42 -22.49 -25.13
C GLY A 288 3.18 -21.39 -25.88
N LEU A 289 2.53 -20.78 -26.88
CA LEU A 289 3.12 -19.68 -27.64
C LEU A 289 3.47 -18.48 -26.77
N MET A 290 2.65 -18.15 -25.76
CA MET A 290 2.96 -17.06 -24.84
C MET A 290 4.15 -17.37 -23.93
N HIS A 291 4.31 -18.62 -23.48
CA HIS A 291 5.49 -19.02 -22.70
C HIS A 291 6.75 -19.03 -23.57
N GLU A 292 6.66 -19.44 -24.83
CA GLU A 292 7.75 -19.35 -25.80
C GLU A 292 8.17 -17.89 -26.03
N LEU A 293 7.19 -16.98 -26.16
CA LEU A 293 7.44 -15.54 -26.30
C LEU A 293 8.10 -14.94 -25.06
N ILE A 294 7.69 -15.36 -23.86
CA ILE A 294 8.31 -14.91 -22.60
C ILE A 294 9.73 -15.46 -22.47
N LEU A 295 9.96 -16.72 -22.86
CA LEU A 295 11.30 -17.27 -22.94
C LEU A 295 12.16 -16.47 -23.93
N PHE A 296 11.62 -16.12 -25.10
CA PHE A 296 12.30 -15.27 -26.07
C PHE A 296 12.67 -13.89 -25.49
N TYR A 297 11.77 -13.25 -24.75
CA TYR A 297 12.05 -11.98 -24.07
C TYR A 297 13.20 -12.08 -23.07
N MET A 298 13.23 -13.15 -22.27
CA MET A 298 14.27 -13.35 -21.27
C MET A 298 15.61 -13.80 -21.87
N ALA A 299 15.57 -14.76 -22.80
CA ALA A 299 16.75 -15.43 -23.34
C ALA A 299 17.31 -14.78 -24.62
N ARG A 300 16.53 -13.97 -25.35
CA ARG A 300 16.90 -13.39 -26.66
C ARG A 300 17.51 -14.43 -27.62
N SER A 301 17.05 -15.67 -27.50
CA SER A 301 17.55 -16.83 -28.23
C SER A 301 16.43 -17.38 -29.10
N GLU A 302 16.77 -18.02 -30.22
CA GLU A 302 15.77 -18.52 -31.16
C GLU A 302 14.77 -19.49 -30.48
N PRO A 303 13.45 -19.33 -30.74
CA PRO A 303 12.42 -20.19 -30.16
C PRO A 303 12.53 -21.60 -30.76
N THR A 304 12.62 -22.61 -29.90
CA THR A 304 12.69 -24.03 -30.30
C THR A 304 11.32 -24.70 -30.27
N PHE A 305 10.30 -24.00 -29.75
CA PHE A 305 8.95 -24.50 -29.54
C PHE A 305 8.85 -25.71 -28.59
N ARG A 306 9.92 -26.10 -27.88
CA ARG A 306 9.87 -27.22 -26.91
C ARG A 306 8.95 -26.92 -25.73
N MET A 307 8.93 -25.67 -25.26
CA MET A 307 7.94 -25.24 -24.24
C MET A 307 6.53 -25.28 -24.81
N THR A 308 6.33 -24.89 -26.07
CA THR A 308 5.01 -25.04 -26.72
C THR A 308 4.60 -26.51 -26.78
N CYS A 309 5.49 -27.43 -27.16
CA CYS A 309 5.25 -28.88 -27.16
C CYS A 309 4.85 -29.41 -25.78
N PHE A 310 5.46 -28.91 -24.69
CA PHE A 310 5.04 -29.23 -23.32
C PHE A 310 3.55 -28.91 -23.12
N PHE A 311 3.11 -27.69 -23.45
CA PHE A 311 1.70 -27.32 -23.30
C PHE A 311 0.78 -28.13 -24.23
N LEU A 312 1.18 -28.40 -25.47
CA LEU A 312 0.39 -29.23 -26.39
C LEU A 312 0.19 -30.65 -25.87
N LEU A 313 1.26 -31.28 -25.35
CA LEU A 313 1.18 -32.61 -24.75
C LEU A 313 0.21 -32.62 -23.55
N HIS A 314 0.32 -31.63 -22.67
CA HIS A 314 -0.61 -31.48 -21.54
C HIS A 314 -2.06 -31.24 -22.00
N GLY A 315 -2.26 -30.46 -23.06
CA GLY A 315 -3.57 -30.23 -23.68
C GLY A 315 -4.18 -31.51 -24.25
N MET A 316 -3.38 -32.32 -24.96
CA MET A 316 -3.78 -33.63 -25.49
C MET A 316 -4.16 -34.60 -24.35
N CYS A 317 -3.30 -34.74 -23.34
CA CYS A 317 -3.58 -35.62 -22.21
C CYS A 317 -4.84 -35.17 -21.45
N LEU A 318 -5.07 -33.87 -21.30
CA LEU A 318 -6.29 -33.34 -20.70
C LEU A 318 -7.54 -33.61 -21.56
N MET A 319 -7.44 -33.52 -22.89
CA MET A 319 -8.53 -33.90 -23.80
C MET A 319 -8.87 -35.38 -23.65
N VAL A 320 -7.86 -36.25 -23.62
CA VAL A 320 -8.03 -37.69 -23.39
C VAL A 320 -8.67 -37.93 -22.02
N GLU A 321 -8.21 -37.26 -20.97
CA GLU A 321 -8.79 -37.35 -19.63
C GLU A 321 -10.28 -36.94 -19.62
N ILE A 322 -10.64 -35.86 -20.31
CA ILE A 322 -12.03 -35.39 -20.43
C ILE A 322 -12.88 -36.38 -21.23
N ALA A 323 -12.35 -36.90 -22.34
CA ALA A 323 -13.03 -37.89 -23.18
C ALA A 323 -13.28 -39.18 -22.40
N LEU A 324 -12.26 -39.73 -21.74
CA LEU A 324 -12.34 -40.91 -20.89
C LEU A 324 -13.35 -40.72 -19.75
N LYS A 325 -13.32 -39.58 -19.05
CA LYS A 325 -14.30 -39.28 -17.99
C LYS A 325 -15.75 -39.21 -18.49
N ARG A 326 -15.95 -38.86 -19.77
CA ARG A 326 -17.28 -38.76 -20.38
C ARG A 326 -17.77 -40.09 -20.96
N THR A 327 -16.89 -40.91 -21.52
CA THR A 327 -17.23 -42.23 -22.08
C THR A 327 -17.33 -43.30 -21.01
N LEU A 328 -16.45 -43.26 -20.01
CA LEU A 328 -16.44 -44.19 -18.87
C LEU A 328 -17.28 -43.58 -17.73
N THR A 329 -18.60 -43.56 -17.91
CA THR A 329 -19.56 -43.13 -16.88
C THR A 329 -19.46 -44.03 -15.64
N GLY A 330 -18.74 -43.56 -14.61
CA GLY A 330 -18.85 -44.03 -13.23
C GLY A 330 -18.26 -45.41 -12.88
N ARG A 331 -17.93 -46.27 -13.85
CA ARG A 331 -17.47 -47.66 -13.57
C ARG A 331 -16.04 -47.77 -13.03
N TRP A 332 -15.15 -46.82 -13.33
CA TRP A 332 -13.75 -46.85 -12.90
C TRP A 332 -13.33 -45.49 -12.33
N ARG A 333 -13.05 -45.43 -11.03
CA ARG A 333 -12.43 -44.27 -10.38
C ARG A 333 -11.12 -44.72 -9.76
N LEU A 334 -9.99 -44.24 -10.27
CA LEU A 334 -8.71 -44.49 -9.63
C LEU A 334 -8.75 -43.97 -8.17
N PRO A 335 -8.11 -44.68 -7.22
CA PRO A 335 -7.90 -44.16 -5.88
C PRO A 335 -7.26 -42.78 -5.94
N ARG A 336 -7.76 -41.84 -5.13
CA ARG A 336 -7.31 -40.43 -5.16
C ARG A 336 -5.80 -40.28 -5.01
N PHE A 337 -5.20 -41.13 -4.17
CA PHE A 337 -3.76 -41.16 -3.96
C PHE A 337 -3.00 -41.55 -5.24
N LEU A 338 -3.41 -42.65 -5.88
CA LEU A 338 -2.76 -43.14 -7.11
C LEU A 338 -2.94 -42.16 -8.27
N SER A 339 -4.13 -41.55 -8.40
CA SER A 339 -4.40 -40.52 -9.40
C SER A 339 -3.58 -39.25 -9.16
N GLY A 340 -3.40 -38.85 -7.89
CA GLY A 340 -2.55 -37.73 -7.52
C GLY A 340 -1.07 -38.01 -7.79
N LEU A 341 -0.57 -39.18 -7.39
CA LEU A 341 0.80 -39.61 -7.66
C LEU A 341 1.08 -39.64 -9.17
N LEU A 342 0.18 -40.23 -9.96
CA LEU A 342 0.31 -40.27 -11.41
C LEU A 342 0.34 -38.87 -12.03
N THR A 343 -0.51 -37.95 -11.55
CA THR A 343 -0.56 -36.56 -12.03
C THR A 343 0.75 -35.82 -11.75
N VAL A 344 1.28 -35.96 -10.52
CA VAL A 344 2.54 -35.33 -10.12
C VAL A 344 3.72 -35.94 -10.87
N VAL A 345 3.81 -37.27 -10.98
CA VAL A 345 4.88 -37.96 -11.70
C VAL A 345 4.86 -37.57 -13.17
N PHE A 346 3.69 -37.58 -13.82
CA PHE A 346 3.55 -37.14 -15.21
C PHE A 346 4.00 -35.69 -15.39
N PHE A 347 3.53 -34.77 -14.54
CA PHE A 347 3.92 -33.36 -14.61
C PHE A 347 5.44 -33.17 -14.41
N MET A 348 6.03 -33.86 -13.44
CA MET A 348 7.48 -33.77 -13.21
C MET A 348 8.24 -34.33 -14.41
N ALA A 349 7.86 -35.50 -14.92
CA ALA A 349 8.53 -36.12 -16.07
C ALA A 349 8.48 -35.23 -17.33
N THR A 350 7.33 -34.64 -17.64
CA THR A 350 7.21 -33.71 -18.78
C THR A 350 7.93 -32.40 -18.54
N CYS A 351 7.98 -31.89 -17.30
CA CYS A 351 8.77 -30.71 -16.94
C CYS A 351 10.28 -30.92 -17.12
N PHE A 352 10.83 -32.05 -16.63
CA PHE A 352 12.25 -32.38 -16.79
C PHE A 352 12.64 -32.62 -18.25
N SER A 353 11.73 -33.14 -19.06
CA SER A 353 12.02 -33.47 -20.46
C SER A 353 11.85 -32.29 -21.44
N LEU A 354 10.80 -31.48 -21.27
CA LEU A 354 10.41 -30.48 -22.28
C LEU A 354 10.49 -29.02 -21.80
N PHE A 355 10.37 -28.77 -20.48
CA PHE A 355 10.29 -27.40 -19.95
C PHE A 355 11.63 -26.88 -19.41
N LEU A 356 12.27 -27.63 -18.51
CA LEU A 356 13.53 -27.23 -17.85
C LEU A 356 14.77 -27.22 -18.76
N PRO A 357 14.91 -28.12 -19.76
CA PRO A 357 16.09 -28.13 -20.63
C PRO A 357 16.27 -26.82 -21.41
N GLU A 358 15.18 -26.11 -21.72
CA GLU A 358 15.24 -24.81 -22.40
C GLU A 358 15.89 -23.72 -21.53
N PHE A 359 15.72 -23.75 -20.21
CA PHE A 359 16.40 -22.82 -19.31
C PHE A 359 17.92 -23.06 -19.27
N ILE A 360 18.33 -24.33 -19.35
CA ILE A 360 19.74 -24.72 -19.44
C ILE A 360 20.33 -24.27 -20.79
N ARG A 361 19.64 -24.55 -21.90
CA ARG A 361 20.06 -24.14 -23.25
C ARG A 361 20.32 -22.63 -23.33
N CYS A 362 19.39 -21.84 -22.80
CA CYS A 362 19.46 -20.38 -22.82
C CYS A 362 20.43 -19.80 -21.77
N ARG A 363 21.14 -20.64 -20.99
CA ARG A 363 22.01 -20.24 -19.87
C ARG A 363 21.35 -19.22 -18.94
N MET A 364 20.07 -19.45 -18.62
CA MET A 364 19.25 -18.52 -17.85
C MET A 364 19.84 -18.21 -16.46
N HIS A 365 20.41 -19.22 -15.79
CA HIS A 365 21.13 -19.02 -14.54
C HIS A 365 22.30 -18.03 -14.65
N ALA A 366 23.14 -18.13 -15.69
CA ALA A 366 24.31 -17.27 -15.84
C ALA A 366 23.91 -15.80 -15.98
N ARG A 367 22.90 -15.52 -16.82
CA ARG A 367 22.34 -14.17 -16.96
C ARG A 367 21.68 -13.67 -15.67
N ALA A 368 20.97 -14.54 -14.96
CA ALA A 368 20.39 -14.20 -13.67
C ALA A 368 21.48 -13.84 -12.65
N VAL A 369 22.54 -14.64 -12.56
CA VAL A 369 23.69 -14.43 -11.67
C VAL A 369 24.40 -13.12 -12.03
N GLU A 370 24.65 -12.84 -13.31
CA GLU A 370 25.23 -11.57 -13.77
C GLU A 370 24.41 -10.36 -13.29
N GLU A 371 23.09 -10.39 -13.47
CA GLU A 371 22.20 -9.33 -12.98
C GLU A 371 22.16 -9.22 -11.45
N TYR A 372 22.20 -10.34 -10.73
CA TYR A 372 22.21 -10.34 -9.27
C TYR A 372 23.54 -9.86 -8.69
N VAL A 373 24.67 -10.27 -9.28
CA VAL A 373 26.01 -9.82 -8.92
C VAL A 373 26.14 -8.33 -9.18
N ALA A 374 25.65 -7.85 -10.31
CA ALA A 374 25.55 -6.44 -10.62
C ALA A 374 24.71 -5.63 -9.63
N LEU A 375 23.52 -6.13 -9.28
CA LEU A 375 22.68 -5.52 -8.26
C LEU A 375 23.38 -5.53 -6.90
N GLY A 376 24.09 -6.61 -6.59
CA GLY A 376 24.96 -6.75 -5.43
C GLY A 376 26.04 -5.68 -5.41
N HIS A 377 26.79 -5.51 -6.51
CA HIS A 377 27.78 -4.45 -6.65
C HIS A 377 27.17 -3.06 -6.58
N LEU A 378 25.97 -2.83 -7.12
CA LEU A 378 25.27 -1.55 -6.97
C LEU A 378 24.96 -1.26 -5.49
N LEU A 379 24.45 -2.27 -4.77
CA LEU A 379 24.19 -2.15 -3.34
C LEU A 379 25.49 -1.99 -2.54
N THR A 380 26.54 -2.74 -2.87
CA THR A 380 27.83 -2.65 -2.20
C THR A 380 28.54 -1.33 -2.52
N SER A 381 28.45 -0.78 -3.73
CA SER A 381 29.00 0.52 -4.11
C SER A 381 28.22 1.67 -3.48
N LEU A 382 26.90 1.58 -3.42
CA LEU A 382 26.06 2.49 -2.62
C LEU A 382 26.47 2.47 -1.15
N VAL A 383 26.68 1.26 -0.61
CA VAL A 383 27.12 1.08 0.78
C VAL A 383 28.56 1.56 0.99
N ALA A 384 29.47 1.36 0.03
CA ALA A 384 30.88 1.70 0.12
C ALA A 384 31.12 3.22 0.05
N VAL A 385 30.44 3.92 -0.87
CA VAL A 385 30.55 5.40 -0.95
C VAL A 385 29.96 6.06 0.31
N MET A 386 29.02 5.40 0.96
CA MET A 386 28.42 5.85 2.19
C MET A 386 28.92 5.08 3.42
N GLU A 387 30.04 4.34 3.34
CA GLU A 387 30.37 3.30 4.33
C GLU A 387 30.55 3.88 5.73
N GLY A 388 31.28 5.00 5.84
CA GLY A 388 31.45 5.70 7.11
C GLY A 388 30.12 6.23 7.68
N GLU A 389 29.27 6.80 6.82
CA GLU A 389 28.01 7.41 7.24
C GLU A 389 26.95 6.34 7.58
N ILE A 390 26.85 5.26 6.80
CA ILE A 390 25.96 4.13 7.08
C ILE A 390 26.43 3.38 8.33
N MET A 391 27.74 3.22 8.52
CA MET A 391 28.28 2.65 9.75
C MET A 391 27.90 3.50 10.97
N ASN A 392 28.02 4.82 10.86
CA ASN A 392 27.58 5.74 11.92
C ASN A 392 26.07 5.68 12.13
N LEU A 393 25.28 5.60 11.06
CA LEU A 393 23.83 5.42 11.12
C LEU A 393 23.45 4.12 11.83
N MET A 394 24.11 3.00 11.49
CA MET A 394 23.91 1.71 12.16
C MET A 394 24.26 1.80 13.64
N LYS A 395 25.39 2.40 14.01
CA LYS A 395 25.79 2.60 15.42
C LYS A 395 24.78 3.45 16.19
N VAL A 396 24.31 4.55 15.57
CA VAL A 396 23.30 5.44 16.17
C VAL A 396 21.99 4.69 16.40
N TRP A 397 21.44 4.04 15.37
CA TRP A 397 20.17 3.34 15.48
C TRP A 397 20.25 2.09 16.36
N LEU A 398 21.39 1.41 16.41
CA LEU A 398 21.64 0.34 17.38
C LEU A 398 21.59 0.89 18.82
N SER A 399 22.26 2.02 19.07
CA SER A 399 22.24 2.69 20.38
C SER A 399 20.82 3.12 20.78
N VAL A 400 20.02 3.61 19.83
CA VAL A 400 18.59 3.92 20.03
C VAL A 400 17.82 2.67 20.44
N VAL A 401 17.97 1.56 19.72
CA VAL A 401 17.26 0.30 20.03
C VAL A 401 17.65 -0.22 21.42
N VAL A 402 18.94 -0.27 21.75
CA VAL A 402 19.42 -0.70 23.07
C VAL A 402 18.84 0.19 24.19
N SER A 403 18.86 1.51 23.99
CA SER A 403 18.29 2.47 24.94
C SER A 403 16.79 2.29 25.14
N LEU A 404 16.03 2.01 24.07
CA LEU A 404 14.59 1.75 24.16
C LEU A 404 14.28 0.41 24.82
N CYS A 405 15.11 -0.62 24.61
CA CYS A 405 15.02 -1.88 25.35
C CYS A 405 15.19 -1.64 26.85
N TYR A 406 16.18 -0.82 27.25
CA TYR A 406 16.34 -0.41 28.64
C TYR A 406 15.09 0.31 29.19
N CYS A 407 14.56 1.31 28.48
CA CYS A 407 13.35 2.02 28.89
C CYS A 407 12.12 1.10 29.01
N TYR A 408 12.01 0.09 28.13
CA TYR A 408 10.95 -0.92 28.18
C TYR A 408 10.99 -1.75 29.47
N TRP A 409 12.18 -2.17 29.89
CA TRP A 409 12.35 -2.93 31.13
C TRP A 409 12.13 -2.07 32.37
N ILE A 410 12.68 -0.85 32.41
CA ILE A 410 12.45 0.10 33.52
C ILE A 410 10.96 0.38 33.72
N ARG A 411 10.18 0.55 32.63
CA ARG A 411 8.72 0.70 32.71
C ARG A 411 8.05 -0.45 33.46
N LYS A 412 8.53 -1.70 33.30
CA LYS A 412 7.95 -2.87 33.98
C LYS A 412 8.37 -2.98 35.44
N LEU A 413 9.56 -2.50 35.77
CA LEU A 413 10.14 -2.61 37.11
C LEU A 413 9.72 -1.47 38.03
N ILE A 414 9.53 -0.27 37.49
CA ILE A 414 9.35 0.96 38.26
C ILE A 414 8.02 1.62 37.90
N PRO A 415 7.18 1.97 38.89
CA PRO A 415 5.89 2.61 38.66
C PRO A 415 6.02 4.01 38.06
N ALA A 416 4.90 4.54 37.57
CA ALA A 416 4.85 5.89 37.04
C ALA A 416 5.18 6.96 38.07
N GLY A 417 6.02 7.92 37.68
CA GLY A 417 6.39 9.02 38.55
C GLY A 417 7.76 9.61 38.25
N THR A 418 8.24 10.41 39.18
CA THR A 418 9.50 11.16 39.10
C THR A 418 10.73 10.24 39.06
N MET A 419 10.71 9.12 39.77
CA MET A 419 11.82 8.14 39.76
C MET A 419 12.03 7.54 38.37
N ARG A 420 10.95 7.20 37.67
CA ARG A 420 11.03 6.71 36.29
C ARG A 420 11.50 7.79 35.32
N LEU A 421 11.11 9.05 35.53
CA LEU A 421 11.63 10.18 34.77
C LEU A 421 13.14 10.34 34.94
N PHE A 422 13.63 10.27 36.19
CA PHE A 422 15.06 10.37 36.49
C PHE A 422 15.87 9.28 35.77
N LEU A 423 15.36 8.05 35.72
CA LEU A 423 16.01 6.94 35.02
C LEU A 423 15.95 7.02 33.50
N PHE A 424 14.98 7.76 32.94
CA PHE A 424 14.90 8.04 31.50
C PHE A 424 15.77 9.23 31.09
N LEU A 425 16.12 10.12 32.02
CA LEU A 425 16.84 11.35 31.72
C LEU A 425 18.20 11.13 31.02
N PRO A 426 19.04 10.14 31.41
CA PRO A 426 20.26 9.82 30.66
C PRO A 426 20.00 9.46 29.20
N ILE A 427 18.91 8.71 28.95
CA ILE A 427 18.50 8.33 27.59
C ILE A 427 18.00 9.54 26.81
N VAL A 428 17.28 10.45 27.47
CA VAL A 428 16.82 11.69 26.84
C VAL A 428 17.99 12.56 26.37
N PHE A 429 19.03 12.70 27.20
CA PHE A 429 20.25 13.40 26.81
C PHE A 429 20.99 12.68 25.67
N LEU A 430 21.12 11.36 25.74
CA LEU A 430 21.71 10.58 24.67
C LEU A 430 20.98 10.80 23.33
N PHE A 431 19.64 10.81 23.34
CA PHE A 431 18.82 11.01 22.14
C PHE A 431 18.97 12.40 21.53
N ILE A 432 19.35 13.41 22.31
CA ILE A 432 19.71 14.75 21.81
C ILE A 432 21.09 14.72 21.14
N VAL A 433 22.05 13.98 21.69
CA VAL A 433 23.42 13.97 21.15
C VAL A 433 23.56 13.07 19.92
N LEU A 434 22.85 11.95 19.86
CA LEU A 434 23.01 10.92 18.81
C LEU A 434 22.92 11.42 17.35
N PRO A 435 22.00 12.32 16.96
CA PRO A 435 21.97 12.87 15.60
C PRO A 435 23.28 13.56 15.21
N LEU A 436 24.04 14.09 16.18
CA LEU A 436 25.28 14.80 15.93
C LEU A 436 26.38 13.91 15.35
N SER A 437 26.26 12.58 15.48
CA SER A 437 27.20 11.60 14.89
C SER A 437 27.00 11.38 13.38
N LEU A 438 25.96 11.99 12.78
CA LEU A 438 25.64 11.88 11.36
C LEU A 438 26.06 13.15 10.62
N SER A 439 26.78 12.97 9.51
CA SER A 439 27.20 14.06 8.62
C SER A 439 26.17 14.39 7.55
N SER A 440 25.31 13.43 7.17
CA SER A 440 24.28 13.65 6.16
C SER A 440 23.14 14.53 6.67
N VAL A 441 22.73 15.53 5.89
CA VAL A 441 21.60 16.42 6.15
C VAL A 441 20.31 15.60 6.31
N HIS A 442 20.04 14.67 5.39
CA HIS A 442 18.82 13.88 5.45
C HIS A 442 18.81 12.88 6.60
N PHE A 443 19.90 12.15 6.85
CA PHE A 443 19.94 11.20 7.96
C PHE A 443 19.99 11.89 9.33
N CYS A 444 20.77 12.95 9.47
CA CYS A 444 20.83 13.76 10.67
C CYS A 444 19.46 14.40 10.98
N GLY A 445 18.84 15.04 9.98
CA GLY A 445 17.54 15.68 10.12
C GLY A 445 16.41 14.71 10.48
N THR A 446 16.34 13.56 9.81
CA THR A 446 15.33 12.55 10.09
C THR A 446 15.52 11.90 11.45
N THR A 447 16.77 11.57 11.82
CA THR A 447 17.10 11.01 13.14
C THR A 447 16.83 12.04 14.25
N GLY A 448 17.20 13.30 14.06
CA GLY A 448 16.91 14.39 15.00
C GLY A 448 15.40 14.59 15.19
N PHE A 449 14.63 14.61 14.09
CA PHE A 449 13.18 14.73 14.18
C PHE A 449 12.54 13.52 14.89
N PHE A 450 12.90 12.28 14.53
CA PHE A 450 12.28 11.09 15.11
C PHE A 450 12.73 10.77 16.53
N ILE A 451 14.01 10.95 16.85
CA ILE A 451 14.59 10.51 18.12
C ILE A 451 14.72 11.68 19.09
N ALA A 452 15.48 12.72 18.73
CA ALA A 452 15.72 13.86 19.62
C ALA A 452 14.43 14.62 19.94
N TRP A 453 13.48 14.68 19.01
CA TRP A 453 12.16 15.26 19.26
C TRP A 453 11.11 14.22 19.66
N LEU A 454 10.63 13.40 18.74
CA LEU A 454 9.45 12.57 19.04
C LEU A 454 9.73 11.49 20.07
N GLY A 455 10.86 10.79 19.94
CA GLY A 455 11.29 9.75 20.86
C GLY A 455 11.36 10.28 22.29
N ASN A 456 12.08 11.39 22.49
CA ASN A 456 12.19 12.06 23.79
C ASN A 456 10.83 12.46 24.37
N PHE A 457 9.98 13.12 23.60
CA PHE A 457 8.68 13.56 24.09
C PHE A 457 7.78 12.37 24.45
N LYS A 458 7.87 11.26 23.71
CA LYS A 458 7.16 10.01 24.07
C LYS A 458 7.73 9.35 25.31
N LEU A 459 9.05 9.38 25.53
CA LEU A 459 9.68 8.86 26.77
C LEU A 459 9.31 9.72 27.99
N LEU A 460 9.27 11.05 27.85
CA LEU A 460 8.81 11.96 28.89
C LEU A 460 7.34 11.68 29.28
N LEU A 461 6.46 11.47 28.29
CA LEU A 461 5.09 11.04 28.56
C LEU A 461 5.05 9.65 29.22
N LEU A 462 5.86 8.72 28.75
CA LEU A 462 5.95 7.37 29.29
C LEU A 462 6.36 7.40 30.76
N ALA A 463 7.21 8.31 31.21
CA ALA A 463 7.58 8.44 32.62
C ALA A 463 6.36 8.61 33.55
N PHE A 464 5.28 9.20 33.05
CA PHE A 464 4.02 9.44 33.78
C PHE A 464 2.84 8.59 33.27
N ASP A 465 3.10 7.48 32.56
CA ASP A 465 2.09 6.59 31.96
C ASP A 465 1.11 7.30 31.02
N LYS A 466 1.60 8.34 30.32
CA LYS A 466 0.85 9.07 29.30
C LYS A 466 1.40 8.76 27.90
N GLY A 467 0.61 9.15 26.89
CA GLY A 467 1.05 9.11 25.50
C GLY A 467 0.89 7.75 24.81
N PRO A 468 1.44 7.61 23.60
CA PRO A 468 1.21 6.44 22.77
C PRO A 468 1.87 5.17 23.33
N LEU A 469 2.98 5.31 24.08
CA LEU A 469 3.74 4.18 24.62
C LEU A 469 3.05 3.50 25.82
N SER A 470 2.23 4.23 26.60
CA SER A 470 1.47 3.68 27.73
C SER A 470 0.05 3.22 27.36
N SER A 471 -0.36 3.45 26.11
CA SER A 471 -1.75 3.22 25.68
C SER A 471 -2.19 1.74 25.70
N ASP A 472 -1.23 0.81 25.65
CA ASP A 472 -1.41 -0.63 25.76
C ASP A 472 -0.49 -1.18 26.87
N ALA A 473 -1.09 -1.86 27.86
CA ALA A 473 -0.38 -2.44 28.99
C ALA A 473 0.50 -3.64 28.56
N PHE A 474 0.14 -4.33 27.46
CA PHE A 474 0.79 -5.54 26.99
C PHE A 474 1.57 -5.35 25.68
N ILE A 475 2.06 -4.14 25.42
CA ILE A 475 2.85 -3.86 24.21
C ILE A 475 4.10 -4.75 24.14
N SER A 476 4.27 -5.44 23.02
CA SER A 476 5.47 -6.26 22.75
C SER A 476 6.69 -5.36 22.52
N LEU A 477 7.89 -5.86 22.82
CA LEU A 477 9.13 -5.11 22.67
C LEU A 477 9.34 -4.53 21.25
N PRO A 478 9.14 -5.30 20.14
CA PRO A 478 9.30 -4.75 18.79
C PRO A 478 8.31 -3.63 18.49
N ARG A 479 7.06 -3.76 18.98
CA ARG A 479 6.02 -2.74 18.80
C ARG A 479 6.32 -1.50 19.63
N PHE A 480 6.85 -1.67 20.84
CA PHE A 480 7.29 -0.57 21.70
C PHE A 480 8.40 0.24 21.04
N VAL A 481 9.46 -0.42 20.57
CA VAL A 481 10.56 0.24 19.86
C VAL A 481 10.06 1.00 18.63
N ALA A 482 9.22 0.36 17.81
CA ALA A 482 8.67 1.00 16.62
C ALA A 482 7.77 2.20 16.94
N VAL A 483 6.90 2.11 17.94
CA VAL A 483 6.04 3.24 18.35
C VAL A 483 6.86 4.37 18.98
N ALA A 484 7.98 4.06 19.65
CA ALA A 484 8.89 5.07 20.18
C ALA A 484 9.60 5.82 19.04
N CYS A 485 10.24 5.08 18.12
CA CYS A 485 11.01 5.65 17.01
C CYS A 485 10.17 6.33 15.94
N LEU A 486 9.02 5.76 15.58
CA LEU A 486 8.25 6.19 14.39
C LEU A 486 6.99 6.93 14.79
N PRO A 487 6.44 7.81 13.93
CA PRO A 487 5.23 8.57 14.23
C PRO A 487 3.94 7.73 14.10
N ILE A 488 3.83 6.68 14.92
CA ILE A 488 2.75 5.70 14.93
C ILE A 488 1.82 5.95 16.12
N LYS A 489 0.50 5.87 15.91
CA LYS A 489 -0.49 5.75 16.98
C LYS A 489 -1.10 4.36 16.98
N ILE A 490 -1.22 3.76 18.16
CA ILE A 490 -1.94 2.51 18.35
C ILE A 490 -3.45 2.82 18.29
N GLN A 491 -4.13 2.35 17.25
CA GLN A 491 -5.60 2.42 17.19
C GLN A 491 -6.17 1.45 18.24
N LYS A 492 -6.94 1.98 19.20
CA LYS A 492 -7.76 1.15 20.10
C LYS A 492 -9.02 0.74 19.35
N ASN A 493 -9.20 -0.55 19.08
CA ASN A 493 -10.52 -1.08 18.76
C ASN A 493 -11.37 -0.98 20.03
N PRO A 494 -12.58 -0.38 20.00
CA PRO A 494 -13.47 -0.43 21.15
C PRO A 494 -13.83 -1.89 21.44
N PRO A 495 -13.98 -2.29 22.73
CA PRO A 495 -14.44 -3.63 23.06
C PRO A 495 -15.83 -3.85 22.45
N ARG A 496 -16.03 -5.02 21.82
CA ARG A 496 -17.35 -5.48 21.38
C ARG A 496 -18.28 -5.44 22.59
N SER A 497 -19.26 -4.53 22.61
CA SER A 497 -20.37 -4.64 23.53
C SER A 497 -21.18 -5.88 23.12
N THR A 498 -21.02 -6.95 23.89
CA THR A 498 -21.98 -8.05 23.89
C THR A 498 -23.28 -7.48 24.46
N THR A 499 -24.17 -7.02 23.59
CA THR A 499 -25.54 -6.68 24.01
C THR A 499 -26.25 -7.99 24.32
N ILE A 500 -26.28 -8.35 25.61
CA ILE A 500 -27.27 -9.28 26.15
C ILE A 500 -28.58 -8.50 26.10
N GLN A 501 -29.44 -8.83 25.14
CA GLN A 501 -30.83 -8.37 25.15
C GLN A 501 -31.59 -9.18 26.20
N CYS A 502 -31.84 -8.57 27.37
CA CYS A 502 -32.98 -8.97 28.20
C CYS A 502 -34.23 -8.27 27.64
N SER A 503 -35.18 -9.09 27.21
CA SER A 503 -36.52 -8.66 26.81
C SER A 503 -37.35 -8.36 28.06
N SER A 504 -37.72 -7.10 28.25
CA SER A 504 -38.78 -6.70 29.17
C SER A 504 -39.95 -6.18 28.34
N ALA A 505 -41.08 -6.87 28.45
CA ALA A 505 -42.34 -6.53 27.85
C ALA A 505 -42.90 -5.25 28.47
N GLU A 506 -43.51 -4.38 27.67
CA GLU A 506 -44.55 -3.50 28.19
C GLU A 506 -45.61 -3.17 27.14
N ASN A 507 -46.84 -3.31 27.62
CA ASN A 507 -48.12 -3.17 26.94
C ASN A 507 -48.35 -1.73 26.49
N GLY A 508 -49.06 -1.59 25.37
CA GLY A 508 -49.40 -0.31 24.80
C GLY A 508 -50.47 0.47 25.56
N LYS A 509 -50.57 1.76 25.20
CA LYS A 509 -51.80 2.48 24.85
C LYS A 509 -51.46 3.94 24.51
N THR A 510 -51.75 4.32 23.27
CA THR A 510 -52.00 5.70 22.81
C THR A 510 -53.52 5.89 22.73
N PRO A 511 -54.11 7.10 22.82
CA PRO A 511 -54.02 8.16 21.79
C PRO A 511 -53.83 9.58 22.36
N HIS A 512 -53.05 10.48 21.74
CA HIS A 512 -53.36 11.41 20.62
C HIS A 512 -54.29 12.61 21.02
N PRO A 513 -54.26 13.75 20.29
CA PRO A 513 -53.92 15.06 20.85
C PRO A 513 -55.09 16.07 20.73
N ASP A 514 -55.01 17.24 21.36
CA ASP A 514 -55.08 18.51 20.61
C ASP A 514 -55.07 19.78 21.49
N SER A 515 -54.42 20.77 20.88
CA SER A 515 -54.49 22.24 21.02
C SER A 515 -55.27 22.89 22.17
N SER A 516 -54.63 23.84 22.86
CA SER A 516 -55.05 25.26 22.87
C SER A 516 -54.18 26.20 23.73
N LYS A 517 -53.90 27.38 23.15
CA LYS A 517 -53.87 28.76 23.69
C LYS A 517 -53.14 29.13 25.01
N ARG A 518 -52.33 30.20 24.87
CA ARG A 518 -52.10 31.39 25.78
C ARG A 518 -51.54 31.07 27.19
N SER A 519 -50.77 31.88 27.92
CA SER A 519 -50.28 33.28 27.90
C SER A 519 -49.39 33.49 29.14
N GLY A 520 -48.49 34.49 29.12
CA GLY A 520 -47.89 35.15 30.30
C GLY A 520 -46.58 34.53 30.83
N PHE A 521 -45.42 35.21 30.79
CA PHE A 521 -44.87 36.12 31.81
C PHE A 521 -44.83 35.43 33.21
N ASP A 522 -43.73 35.25 33.93
CA ASP A 522 -42.53 36.08 34.05
C ASP A 522 -41.45 35.38 34.94
N THR A 523 -40.22 35.92 34.96
CA THR A 523 -39.16 35.83 36.02
C THR A 523 -38.16 34.64 36.11
N ASN A 524 -36.87 35.04 36.10
CA ASN A 524 -35.60 34.35 36.39
C ASN A 524 -35.50 33.67 37.79
N PRO A 525 -34.41 32.94 38.17
CA PRO A 525 -33.19 32.57 37.43
C PRO A 525 -32.88 31.05 37.44
N SER A 526 -32.40 30.52 36.32
CA SER A 526 -32.05 29.09 36.20
C SER A 526 -30.62 28.77 36.65
N SER A 527 -30.56 27.72 37.48
CA SER A 527 -29.42 26.93 37.85
C SER A 527 -28.80 26.23 36.62
N ILE A 528 -27.50 26.49 36.37
CA ILE A 528 -26.74 25.78 35.34
C ILE A 528 -25.93 24.65 36.00
N LYS A 529 -26.38 23.41 35.77
CA LYS A 529 -25.59 22.18 35.84
C LYS A 529 -26.14 21.19 34.79
N PRO A 530 -25.35 20.21 34.34
CA PRO A 530 -24.71 20.25 33.03
C PRO A 530 -25.35 19.27 32.04
N ASN A 531 -25.52 19.66 30.78
CA ASN A 531 -25.76 18.70 29.70
C ASN A 531 -25.28 19.26 28.35
N SER A 532 -24.21 18.67 27.80
CA SER A 532 -24.05 18.43 26.36
C SER A 532 -22.76 17.65 26.05
N VAL A 533 -22.62 16.45 26.65
CA VAL A 533 -21.98 15.37 25.91
C VAL A 533 -23.06 14.83 24.98
N THR A 534 -23.02 15.24 23.71
CA THR A 534 -23.47 14.51 22.50
C THR A 534 -23.69 15.52 21.37
N LYS A 535 -22.59 15.96 20.77
CA LYS A 535 -22.55 16.49 19.38
C LYS A 535 -21.12 16.38 18.85
N GLN A 536 -20.58 15.16 18.85
CA GLN A 536 -19.31 14.86 18.18
C GLN A 536 -19.36 13.66 17.21
N ASN A 537 -20.51 12.99 17.05
CA ASN A 537 -20.62 11.82 16.19
C ASN A 537 -21.50 12.02 14.94
N LEU A 538 -21.68 13.26 14.47
CA LEU A 538 -22.38 13.54 13.20
C LEU A 538 -21.61 14.48 12.27
N SER A 539 -20.27 14.37 12.25
CA SER A 539 -19.42 15.03 11.23
C SER A 539 -18.39 14.10 10.59
N ALA A 540 -18.48 12.78 10.84
CA ALA A 540 -17.62 11.77 10.21
C ALA A 540 -18.15 11.24 8.86
N VAL A 541 -19.28 11.76 8.35
CA VAL A 541 -19.84 11.38 7.04
C VAL A 541 -20.08 12.64 6.20
N SER A 542 -19.00 13.35 5.86
CA SER A 542 -18.95 14.20 4.67
C SER A 542 -17.51 14.66 4.45
N SER A 543 -16.69 13.77 3.91
CA SER A 543 -15.60 14.21 3.05
C SER A 543 -15.78 13.45 1.74
N LYS A 544 -16.29 14.14 0.72
CA LYS A 544 -16.17 13.70 -0.66
C LYS A 544 -14.66 13.59 -0.94
N LYS A 545 -14.12 12.37 -0.95
CA LYS A 545 -12.77 12.09 -1.45
C LYS A 545 -12.74 12.49 -2.91
N ALA A 546 -12.01 13.56 -3.24
CA ALA A 546 -11.60 13.84 -4.61
C ALA A 546 -10.77 12.64 -5.11
N GLY A 547 -11.13 12.09 -6.27
CA GLY A 547 -10.67 10.81 -6.81
C GLY A 547 -9.26 10.82 -7.40
N GLY A 548 -8.24 11.14 -6.61
CA GLY A 548 -6.84 10.88 -6.93
C GLY A 548 -6.31 9.68 -6.15
N THR A 549 -5.57 8.77 -6.79
CA THR A 549 -4.84 7.73 -6.05
C THR A 549 -3.72 8.37 -5.23
N PRO A 550 -3.52 7.99 -3.95
CA PRO A 550 -2.51 8.59 -3.08
C PRO A 550 -1.09 8.48 -3.66
N LEU A 551 -0.81 7.42 -4.43
CA LEU A 551 0.46 7.23 -5.13
C LEU A 551 0.73 8.29 -6.22
N LEU A 552 -0.28 8.65 -7.02
CA LEU A 552 -0.09 9.65 -8.07
C LEU A 552 0.33 10.97 -7.44
N GLY A 553 -0.22 11.31 -6.27
CA GLY A 553 0.18 12.47 -5.49
C GLY A 553 1.66 12.45 -5.08
N TYR A 554 2.17 11.32 -4.58
CA TYR A 554 3.57 11.21 -4.16
C TYR A 554 4.55 11.11 -5.35
N ALA A 555 4.19 10.38 -6.40
CA ALA A 555 4.99 10.27 -7.61
C ALA A 555 5.11 11.63 -8.32
N LEU A 556 4.01 12.38 -8.43
CA LEU A 556 4.02 13.76 -8.96
C LEU A 556 4.90 14.67 -8.11
N LYS A 557 4.89 14.54 -6.78
CA LYS A 557 5.76 15.31 -5.88
C LYS A 557 7.23 14.93 -6.05
N GLY A 558 7.55 13.65 -6.21
CA GLY A 558 8.92 13.18 -6.48
C GLY A 558 9.44 13.73 -7.81
N ILE A 559 8.63 13.69 -8.87
CA ILE A 559 8.95 14.33 -10.16
C ILE A 559 9.11 15.84 -9.99
N ALA A 560 8.22 16.50 -9.25
CA ALA A 560 8.32 17.93 -8.97
C ALA A 560 9.62 18.28 -8.23
N VAL A 561 10.06 17.47 -7.26
CA VAL A 561 11.36 17.65 -6.59
C VAL A 561 12.50 17.49 -7.59
N GLY A 562 12.47 16.46 -8.45
CA GLY A 562 13.49 16.28 -9.49
C GLY A 562 13.59 17.47 -10.46
N ILE A 563 12.44 18.03 -10.87
CA ILE A 563 12.38 19.25 -11.70
C ILE A 563 12.92 20.45 -10.92
N LEU A 564 12.50 20.64 -9.66
CA LEU A 564 13.00 21.74 -8.82
C LEU A 564 14.52 21.69 -8.66
N VAL A 565 15.09 20.50 -8.44
CA VAL A 565 16.56 20.29 -8.37
C VAL A 565 17.24 20.76 -9.65
N LYS A 566 16.69 20.46 -10.82
CA LYS A 566 17.24 20.95 -12.10
C LYS A 566 17.05 22.44 -12.33
N ILE A 567 16.00 23.04 -11.81
CA ILE A 567 15.81 24.50 -11.91
C ILE A 567 16.82 25.23 -11.02
N TYR A 568 17.25 24.63 -9.90
CA TYR A 568 18.27 25.24 -9.04
C TYR A 568 19.64 25.38 -9.71
N ASP A 569 19.95 24.62 -10.76
CA ASP A 569 21.16 24.83 -11.59
C ASP A 569 21.18 26.27 -12.21
N TYR A 570 20.01 26.92 -12.30
CA TYR A 570 19.84 28.28 -12.81
C TYR A 570 19.50 29.29 -11.70
N SER A 571 19.75 28.96 -10.42
CA SER A 571 19.31 29.77 -9.27
C SER A 571 19.81 31.21 -9.32
N GLU A 572 21.00 31.46 -9.88
CA GLU A 572 21.58 32.80 -10.02
C GLU A 572 20.79 33.72 -10.97
N SER A 573 20.05 33.14 -11.93
CA SER A 573 19.23 33.87 -12.90
C SER A 573 17.79 34.10 -12.44
N ILE A 574 17.39 33.45 -11.34
CA ILE A 574 16.01 33.46 -10.85
C ILE A 574 15.83 34.57 -9.81
N ASN A 575 14.70 35.26 -9.86
CA ASN A 575 14.36 36.29 -8.88
C ASN A 575 14.40 35.71 -7.44
N PRO A 576 15.07 36.36 -6.47
CA PRO A 576 15.20 35.84 -5.10
C PRO A 576 13.88 35.47 -4.42
N ASN A 577 12.80 36.22 -4.65
CA ASN A 577 11.49 35.92 -4.07
C ASN A 577 10.89 34.64 -4.66
N VAL A 578 11.12 34.37 -5.95
CA VAL A 578 10.69 33.14 -6.62
C VAL A 578 11.51 31.96 -6.10
N LEU A 579 12.81 32.15 -5.90
CA LEU A 579 13.69 31.13 -5.32
C LEU A 579 13.23 30.74 -3.89
N MET A 580 12.85 31.71 -3.05
CA MET A 580 12.29 31.45 -1.72
C MET A 580 10.96 30.69 -1.78
N CYS A 581 10.06 31.03 -2.72
CA CYS A 581 8.85 30.24 -2.99
C CYS A 581 9.19 28.79 -3.29
N MET A 582 10.16 28.56 -4.18
CA MET A 582 10.58 27.22 -4.58
C MET A 582 11.11 26.41 -3.40
N TYR A 583 11.94 27.00 -2.54
CA TYR A 583 12.43 26.34 -1.32
C TYR A 583 11.29 25.91 -0.40
N CYS A 584 10.25 26.73 -0.21
CA CYS A 584 9.09 26.36 0.59
C CYS A 584 8.38 25.10 0.03
N PHE A 585 8.20 25.02 -1.29
CA PHE A 585 7.61 23.84 -1.93
C PHE A 585 8.53 22.63 -1.86
N HIS A 586 9.83 22.82 -2.06
CA HIS A 586 10.82 21.76 -1.96
C HIS A 586 10.80 21.11 -0.58
N ILE A 587 10.91 21.90 0.49
CA ILE A 587 10.86 21.41 1.88
C ILE A 587 9.55 20.67 2.14
N TYR A 588 8.42 21.23 1.70
CA TYR A 588 7.12 20.58 1.85
C TYR A 588 7.05 19.22 1.15
N PHE A 589 7.49 19.13 -0.11
CA PHE A 589 7.45 17.88 -0.87
C PHE A 589 8.42 16.84 -0.31
N VAL A 590 9.66 17.22 0.01
CA VAL A 590 10.66 16.31 0.58
C VAL A 590 10.19 15.77 1.92
N LEU A 591 9.67 16.62 2.81
CA LEU A 591 9.15 16.18 4.10
C LEU A 591 7.98 15.21 3.94
N GLU A 592 7.07 15.46 2.98
CA GLU A 592 5.95 14.58 2.70
C GLU A 592 6.40 13.22 2.14
N ILE A 593 7.40 13.21 1.25
CA ILE A 593 7.98 11.99 0.66
C ILE A 593 8.67 11.16 1.75
N ILE A 594 9.55 11.77 2.57
CA ILE A 594 10.25 11.07 3.66
C ILE A 594 9.24 10.42 4.61
N LEU A 595 8.21 11.16 5.03
CA LEU A 595 7.19 10.64 5.94
C LEU A 595 6.33 9.55 5.29
N ALA A 596 6.05 9.63 3.99
CA ALA A 596 5.33 8.60 3.25
C ALA A 596 6.16 7.31 3.09
N VAL A 597 7.47 7.42 2.84
CA VAL A 597 8.39 6.26 2.78
C VAL A 597 8.43 5.56 4.13
N VAL A 598 8.56 6.32 5.22
CA VAL A 598 8.52 5.77 6.59
C VAL A 598 7.16 5.13 6.91
N ALA A 599 6.05 5.74 6.45
CA ALA A 599 4.71 5.18 6.60
C ALA A 599 4.57 3.83 5.89
N ALA A 600 5.05 3.76 4.65
CA ALA A 600 5.02 2.55 3.84
C ALA A 600 5.86 1.44 4.50
N ALA A 601 7.08 1.76 4.94
CA ALA A 601 7.95 0.82 5.64
C ALA A 601 7.33 0.30 6.94
N ALA A 602 6.76 1.19 7.78
CA ALA A 602 6.08 0.79 9.00
C ALA A 602 4.86 -0.12 8.73
N LYS A 603 4.10 0.18 7.67
CA LYS A 603 2.94 -0.62 7.28
C LYS A 603 3.33 -1.99 6.73
N THR A 604 4.38 -2.08 5.93
CA THR A 604 4.83 -3.36 5.34
C THR A 604 5.54 -4.24 6.36
N MET A 605 6.42 -3.67 7.19
CA MET A 605 7.24 -4.42 8.14
C MET A 605 6.46 -4.81 9.41
N LEU A 606 5.58 -3.92 9.90
CA LEU A 606 4.96 -4.05 11.22
C LEU A 606 3.43 -4.09 11.16
N GLY A 607 2.82 -3.94 9.99
CA GLY A 607 1.36 -3.89 9.83
C GLY A 607 0.73 -2.67 10.50
N MET A 608 1.51 -1.64 10.83
CA MET A 608 1.05 -0.46 11.56
C MET A 608 0.82 0.71 10.61
N GLU A 609 -0.31 1.40 10.77
CA GLU A 609 -0.63 2.58 9.97
C GLU A 609 -0.07 3.85 10.62
N LEU A 610 0.62 4.66 9.82
CA LEU A 610 1.12 5.99 10.24
C LEU A 610 -0.03 7.01 10.24
N GLU A 611 0.04 8.00 11.13
CA GLU A 611 -0.92 9.10 11.13
C GLU A 611 -0.72 10.00 9.88
N PRO A 612 -1.79 10.46 9.21
CA PRO A 612 -1.66 11.44 8.14
C PRO A 612 -1.04 12.73 8.69
N GLN A 613 0.10 13.14 8.12
CA GLN A 613 0.92 14.22 8.64
C GLN A 613 0.44 15.61 8.19
N PHE A 614 -0.08 15.70 6.97
CA PHE A 614 -0.59 16.94 6.38
C PHE A 614 -2.03 16.75 5.89
N LYS A 615 -2.85 17.81 6.01
CA LYS A 615 -4.22 17.85 5.46
C LYS A 615 -4.45 19.13 4.66
N ASN A 616 -3.92 19.18 3.44
CA ASN A 616 -4.05 20.31 2.50
C ASN A 616 -3.86 21.67 3.20
N PRO A 617 -2.63 21.98 3.66
CA PRO A 617 -2.36 23.14 4.50
C PRO A 617 -2.69 24.47 3.82
N LEU A 618 -2.50 24.58 2.51
CA LEU A 618 -2.82 25.79 1.72
C LEU A 618 -4.32 26.15 1.69
N LEU A 619 -5.20 25.24 2.11
CA LEU A 619 -6.65 25.50 2.22
C LEU A 619 -7.07 25.98 3.63
N SER A 620 -6.12 26.38 4.48
CA SER A 620 -6.42 26.91 5.81
C SER A 620 -7.10 28.27 5.73
N THR A 621 -8.15 28.48 6.53
CA THR A 621 -8.87 29.77 6.61
C THR A 621 -8.50 30.59 7.86
N SER A 622 -7.57 30.11 8.68
CA SER A 622 -7.08 30.80 9.88
C SER A 622 -5.79 30.14 10.39
N LEU A 623 -5.00 30.84 11.21
CA LEU A 623 -3.77 30.28 11.79
C LEU A 623 -4.09 29.11 12.72
N GLN A 624 -5.22 29.17 13.42
CA GLN A 624 -5.68 28.07 14.28
C GLN A 624 -5.99 26.80 13.48
N ASP A 625 -6.59 26.95 12.29
CA ASP A 625 -6.89 25.83 11.40
C ASP A 625 -5.61 25.26 10.76
N PHE A 626 -4.68 26.14 10.37
CA PHE A 626 -3.39 25.76 9.81
C PHE A 626 -2.58 24.91 10.80
N TRP A 627 -2.19 25.48 11.95
CA TRP A 627 -1.32 24.81 12.93
C TRP A 627 -2.01 23.68 13.70
N GLY A 628 -3.31 23.81 13.97
CA GLY A 628 -4.03 22.85 14.79
C GLY A 628 -4.55 21.62 14.06
N ARG A 629 -4.81 21.72 12.74
CA ARG A 629 -5.58 20.68 12.01
C ARG A 629 -5.00 20.27 10.67
N ARG A 630 -4.03 21.01 10.11
CA ARG A 630 -3.57 20.79 8.73
C ARG A 630 -2.07 20.64 8.57
N TRP A 631 -1.29 21.31 9.39
CA TRP A 631 0.17 21.27 9.38
C TRP A 631 0.70 20.33 10.45
N ASN A 632 1.62 19.44 10.07
CA ASN A 632 2.36 18.52 10.93
C ASN A 632 1.57 18.00 12.15
N LEU A 633 0.51 17.23 11.86
CA LEU A 633 -0.45 16.77 12.86
C LEU A 633 0.17 15.93 13.97
N MET A 634 1.28 15.26 13.68
CA MET A 634 1.99 14.47 14.67
C MET A 634 2.70 15.34 15.70
N VAL A 635 3.37 16.43 15.30
CA VAL A 635 3.94 17.39 16.25
C VAL A 635 2.83 17.97 17.15
N THR A 636 1.70 18.35 16.58
CA THR A 636 0.54 18.81 17.36
C THR A 636 0.03 17.73 18.32
N SER A 637 0.07 16.46 17.90
CA SER A 637 -0.40 15.35 18.74
C SER A 637 0.54 15.01 19.90
N ILE A 638 1.84 15.27 19.77
CA ILE A 638 2.80 15.01 20.84
C ILE A 638 2.91 16.21 21.78
N LEU A 639 2.92 17.45 21.25
CA LEU A 639 3.00 18.68 22.03
C LEU A 639 1.76 18.93 22.89
N ARG A 640 0.59 18.44 22.46
CA ARG A 640 -0.66 18.60 23.20
C ARG A 640 -0.58 17.97 24.61
N PRO A 641 -0.32 16.67 24.78
CA PRO A 641 -0.20 16.06 26.10
C PRO A 641 1.09 16.42 26.86
N THR A 642 2.18 16.78 26.16
CA THR A 642 3.46 17.10 26.84
C THR A 642 3.54 18.53 27.35
N VAL A 643 3.00 19.50 26.61
CA VAL A 643 3.16 20.94 26.90
C VAL A 643 1.81 21.60 27.11
N TYR A 644 0.92 21.53 26.12
CA TYR A 644 -0.33 22.27 26.14
C TYR A 644 -1.21 21.91 27.34
N GLU A 645 -1.47 20.63 27.58
CA GLU A 645 -2.35 20.18 28.67
C GLU A 645 -1.77 20.45 30.07
N PRO A 646 -0.49 20.17 30.35
CA PRO A 646 0.13 20.56 31.62
C PRO A 646 0.10 22.08 31.86
N THR A 647 0.50 22.88 30.87
CA THR A 647 0.47 24.34 30.98
C THR A 647 -0.94 24.87 31.14
N MET A 648 -1.92 24.31 30.41
CA MET A 648 -3.33 24.67 30.58
C MET A 648 -3.77 24.42 32.02
N LYS A 649 -3.48 23.25 32.58
CA LYS A 649 -3.85 22.91 33.97
C LYS A 649 -3.22 23.86 34.99
N ALA A 650 -1.96 24.22 34.80
CA ALA A 650 -1.30 25.21 35.65
C ALA A 650 -1.94 26.61 35.48
N ALA A 651 -2.17 27.04 34.24
CA ALA A 651 -2.75 28.35 33.94
C ALA A 651 -4.21 28.48 34.40
N LEU A 652 -4.96 27.38 34.46
CA LEU A 652 -6.31 27.36 35.04
C LEU A 652 -6.31 27.81 36.51
N MET A 653 -5.26 27.48 37.26
CA MET A 653 -5.13 27.86 38.66
C MET A 653 -4.80 29.36 38.83
N VAL A 654 -4.17 29.98 37.84
CA VAL A 654 -3.64 31.36 37.94
C VAL A 654 -4.55 32.39 37.25
N VAL A 655 -4.99 32.12 36.02
CA VAL A 655 -5.67 33.11 35.14
C VAL A 655 -7.13 32.73 34.84
N GLY A 656 -7.59 31.59 35.36
CA GLY A 656 -8.96 31.10 35.20
C GLY A 656 -9.27 30.43 33.84
N PRO A 657 -10.45 29.80 33.71
CA PRO A 657 -10.83 28.94 32.57
C PRO A 657 -10.97 29.69 31.24
N THR A 658 -11.25 30.99 31.30
CA THR A 658 -11.44 31.84 30.12
C THR A 658 -10.13 32.20 29.44
N TRP A 659 -9.03 32.34 30.18
CA TRP A 659 -7.76 32.83 29.63
C TRP A 659 -6.65 31.79 29.65
N ALA A 660 -6.78 30.70 30.41
CA ALA A 660 -5.83 29.58 30.45
C ALA A 660 -5.37 29.04 29.08
N PRO A 661 -6.19 29.05 28.00
CA PRO A 661 -5.73 28.60 26.69
C PRO A 661 -4.63 29.44 26.06
N LEU A 662 -4.54 30.73 26.36
CA LEU A 662 -3.54 31.62 25.78
C LEU A 662 -2.10 31.26 26.19
N PRO A 663 -1.74 31.19 27.49
CA PRO A 663 -0.40 30.79 27.91
C PRO A 663 -0.07 29.35 27.53
N ALA A 664 -1.06 28.45 27.44
CA ALA A 664 -0.88 27.08 26.95
C ALA A 664 -0.50 27.04 25.46
N VAL A 665 -1.15 27.87 24.61
CA VAL A 665 -0.76 28.03 23.21
C VAL A 665 0.65 28.60 23.11
N MET A 666 0.94 29.70 23.80
CA MET A 666 2.28 30.31 23.76
C MET A 666 3.38 29.33 24.13
N SER A 667 3.23 28.63 25.26
CA SER A 667 4.22 27.65 25.72
C SER A 667 4.44 26.52 24.71
N THR A 668 3.37 26.10 24.00
CA THR A 668 3.48 25.11 22.94
C THR A 668 4.33 25.62 21.77
N PHE A 669 4.15 26.88 21.36
CA PHE A 669 4.94 27.50 20.29
C PHE A 669 6.38 27.77 20.72
N VAL A 670 6.63 28.16 21.97
CA VAL A 670 7.99 28.30 22.54
C VAL A 670 8.75 26.98 22.44
N VAL A 671 8.16 25.89 22.94
CA VAL A 671 8.80 24.56 22.90
C VAL A 671 8.99 24.10 21.44
N SER A 672 8.00 24.33 20.57
CA SER A 672 8.14 24.05 19.14
C SER A 672 9.29 24.85 18.51
N GLY A 673 9.45 26.12 18.87
CA GLY A 673 10.53 26.98 18.40
C GLY A 673 11.91 26.44 18.74
N PHE A 674 12.14 26.11 20.02
CA PHE A 674 13.41 25.50 20.45
C PHE A 674 13.69 24.17 19.74
N MET A 675 12.68 23.33 19.52
CA MET A 675 12.89 22.06 18.81
C MET A 675 13.25 22.26 17.34
N HIS A 676 12.71 23.28 16.67
CA HIS A 676 13.12 23.60 15.30
C HIS A 676 14.49 24.26 15.25
N GLU A 677 14.85 25.08 16.23
CA GLU A 677 16.21 25.62 16.39
C GLU A 677 17.23 24.47 16.55
N LEU A 678 16.89 23.47 17.37
CA LEU A 678 17.72 22.27 17.55
C LEU A 678 17.85 21.46 16.26
N ILE A 679 16.78 21.34 15.47
CA ILE A 679 16.83 20.68 14.16
C ILE A 679 17.70 21.47 13.18
N LEU A 680 17.59 22.80 13.14
CA LEU A 680 18.47 23.64 12.32
C LEU A 680 19.93 23.50 12.75
N PHE A 681 20.19 23.42 14.06
CA PHE A 681 21.53 23.15 14.58
C PHE A 681 22.06 21.79 14.08
N TYR A 682 21.25 20.73 14.09
CA TYR A 682 21.64 19.42 13.54
C TYR A 682 21.94 19.47 12.04
N LEU A 683 21.13 20.18 11.28
CA LEU A 683 21.25 20.29 9.82
C LEU A 683 22.44 21.17 9.42
N GLY A 684 22.58 22.35 10.02
CA GLY A 684 23.55 23.38 9.64
C GLY A 684 24.88 23.35 10.41
N ARG A 685 24.90 22.83 11.64
CA ARG A 685 26.05 22.86 12.57
C ARG A 685 26.59 24.27 12.86
N LEU A 686 25.73 25.28 12.73
CA LEU A 686 26.03 26.67 13.07
C LEU A 686 25.34 27.06 14.38
N GLU A 687 25.89 28.06 15.07
CA GLU A 687 25.30 28.57 16.31
C GLU A 687 23.85 29.06 16.10
N PRO A 688 22.94 28.76 17.04
CA PRO A 688 21.54 29.15 16.95
C PRO A 688 21.37 30.67 17.07
N THR A 689 20.68 31.29 16.12
CA THR A 689 20.39 32.74 16.13
C THR A 689 19.04 33.05 16.79
N PHE A 690 18.26 32.02 17.10
CA PHE A 690 16.89 32.11 17.61
C PHE A 690 15.90 32.81 16.66
N ARG A 691 16.28 33.14 15.42
CA ARG A 691 15.35 33.71 14.43
C ARG A 691 14.23 32.72 14.09
N MET A 692 14.55 31.44 14.02
CA MET A 692 13.57 30.37 13.81
C MET A 692 12.63 30.23 15.02
N THR A 693 13.16 30.39 16.22
CA THR A 693 12.33 30.48 17.44
C THR A 693 11.40 31.70 17.39
N CYS A 694 11.89 32.87 16.98
CA CYS A 694 11.09 34.09 16.79
C CYS A 694 9.94 33.90 15.79
N PHE A 695 10.14 33.13 14.71
CA PHE A 695 9.05 32.76 13.80
C PHE A 695 7.90 32.06 14.54
N PHE A 696 8.20 31.06 15.37
CA PHE A 696 7.16 30.38 16.16
C PHE A 696 6.55 31.27 17.23
N LEU A 697 7.33 32.12 17.90
CA LEU A 697 6.80 33.06 18.89
C LEU A 697 5.82 34.06 18.26
N LEU A 698 6.16 34.61 17.08
CA LEU A 698 5.27 35.50 16.33
C LEU A 698 3.97 34.79 15.96
N HIS A 699 4.04 33.58 15.41
CA HIS A 699 2.85 32.79 15.09
C HIS A 699 2.03 32.43 16.33
N GLY A 700 2.69 32.14 17.46
CA GLY A 700 2.05 31.89 18.75
C GLY A 700 1.29 33.12 19.27
N MET A 701 1.91 34.31 19.21
CA MET A 701 1.27 35.59 19.55
C MET A 701 0.07 35.88 18.65
N CYS A 702 0.25 35.79 17.33
CA CYS A 702 -0.83 36.02 16.37
C CYS A 702 -1.99 35.05 16.59
N LEU A 703 -1.71 33.78 16.93
CA LEU A 703 -2.74 32.80 17.25
C LEU A 703 -3.45 33.11 18.58
N MET A 704 -2.74 33.60 19.60
CA MET A 704 -3.36 34.08 20.84
C MET A 704 -4.31 35.24 20.57
N VAL A 705 -3.87 36.23 19.78
CA VAL A 705 -4.69 37.37 19.35
C VAL A 705 -5.90 36.88 18.58
N GLU A 706 -5.73 35.95 17.64
CA GLU A 706 -6.85 35.35 16.89
C GLU A 706 -7.87 34.67 17.82
N ILE A 707 -7.41 33.91 18.83
CA ILE A 707 -8.28 33.26 19.81
C ILE A 707 -8.99 34.29 20.69
N ALA A 708 -8.29 35.33 21.14
CA ALA A 708 -8.86 36.40 21.94
C ALA A 708 -9.93 37.20 21.16
N LEU A 709 -9.64 37.60 19.92
CA LEU A 709 -10.60 38.27 19.03
C LEU A 709 -11.83 37.39 18.77
N LYS A 710 -11.63 36.11 18.44
CA LYS A 710 -12.74 35.16 18.22
C LYS A 710 -13.65 35.02 19.45
N ARG A 711 -13.08 35.12 20.66
CA ARG A 711 -13.83 35.08 21.92
C ARG A 711 -14.53 36.40 22.23
N ALA A 712 -13.85 37.54 22.05
CA ALA A 712 -14.39 38.87 22.30
C ALA A 712 -15.54 39.23 21.34
N LEU A 713 -15.43 38.84 20.07
CA LEU A 713 -16.39 39.21 19.02
C LEU A 713 -17.62 38.29 18.94
N THR A 714 -17.86 37.43 19.94
CA THR A 714 -19.04 36.53 20.10
C THR A 714 -19.54 35.84 18.82
N GLY A 715 -18.66 35.56 17.85
CA GLY A 715 -19.02 34.96 16.57
C GLY A 715 -19.92 35.80 15.66
N ARG A 716 -20.20 37.07 15.99
CA ARG A 716 -21.02 37.98 15.14
C ARG A 716 -20.31 38.41 13.87
N TRP A 717 -18.97 38.50 13.91
CA TRP A 717 -18.13 38.88 12.77
C TRP A 717 -17.23 37.71 12.38
N ARG A 718 -17.63 36.94 11.36
CA ARG A 718 -16.77 35.92 10.73
C ARG A 718 -16.32 36.45 9.38
N LEU A 719 -15.01 36.66 9.21
CA LEU A 719 -14.45 37.00 7.91
C LEU A 719 -14.84 35.94 6.86
N PRO A 720 -15.28 36.35 5.67
CA PRO A 720 -15.59 35.43 4.59
C PRO A 720 -14.40 34.50 4.29
N ARG A 721 -14.69 33.23 3.95
CA ARG A 721 -13.66 32.21 3.67
C ARG A 721 -12.75 32.59 2.51
N PHE A 722 -13.28 33.31 1.52
CA PHE A 722 -12.52 33.75 0.35
C PHE A 722 -11.48 34.82 0.69
N LEU A 723 -11.65 35.56 1.79
CA LEU A 723 -10.72 36.61 2.21
C LEU A 723 -9.75 36.10 3.28
N SER A 724 -10.26 35.32 4.23
CA SER A 724 -9.46 34.74 5.33
C SER A 724 -8.45 33.68 4.87
N GLY A 725 -8.77 32.90 3.84
CA GLY A 725 -7.86 31.91 3.26
C GLY A 725 -6.59 32.54 2.67
N PRO A 726 -6.71 33.41 1.63
CA PRO A 726 -5.57 34.11 1.05
C PRO A 726 -4.79 34.92 2.08
N LEU A 727 -5.48 35.60 3.01
CA LEU A 727 -4.81 36.36 4.07
C LEU A 727 -3.92 35.46 4.96
N THR A 728 -4.40 34.28 5.33
CA THR A 728 -3.62 33.31 6.13
C THR A 728 -2.40 32.83 5.35
N VAL A 729 -2.57 32.51 4.06
CA VAL A 729 -1.47 32.03 3.20
C VAL A 729 -0.44 33.13 2.97
N VAL A 730 -0.86 34.36 2.65
CA VAL A 730 0.05 35.49 2.46
C VAL A 730 0.82 35.81 3.73
N PHE A 731 0.16 35.84 4.89
CA PHE A 731 0.83 36.04 6.18
C PHE A 731 1.86 34.93 6.46
N PHE A 732 1.48 33.66 6.24
CA PHE A 732 2.41 32.54 6.40
C PHE A 732 3.61 32.66 5.46
N MET A 733 3.39 32.92 4.16
CA MET A 733 4.47 33.07 3.18
C MET A 733 5.39 34.25 3.50
N ALA A 734 4.83 35.40 3.89
CA ALA A 734 5.61 36.59 4.25
C ALA A 734 6.50 36.34 5.48
N THR A 735 5.95 35.71 6.52
CA THR A 735 6.73 35.35 7.72
C THR A 735 7.76 34.25 7.43
N CYS A 736 7.46 33.31 6.53
CA CYS A 736 8.44 32.32 6.06
C CYS A 736 9.60 32.96 5.31
N PHE A 737 9.35 33.90 4.40
CA PHE A 737 10.42 34.57 3.64
C PHE A 737 11.29 35.46 4.50
N SER A 738 10.73 36.04 5.56
CA SER A 738 11.48 36.92 6.45
C SER A 738 12.29 36.18 7.51
N LEU A 739 11.73 35.11 8.12
CA LEU A 739 12.31 34.49 9.33
C LEU A 739 12.69 33.02 9.16
N PHE A 740 12.06 32.29 8.24
CA PHE A 740 12.27 30.84 8.09
C PHE A 740 13.34 30.54 7.03
N VAL A 741 13.08 30.91 5.79
CA VAL A 741 13.94 30.58 4.63
C VAL A 741 15.35 31.19 4.75
N PRO A 742 15.53 32.43 5.23
CA PRO A 742 16.87 32.99 5.38
C PRO A 742 17.78 32.19 6.30
N GLU A 743 17.25 31.58 7.37
CA GLU A 743 18.04 30.73 8.26
C GLU A 743 18.40 29.38 7.62
N PHE A 744 17.52 28.82 6.78
CA PHE A 744 17.83 27.64 5.99
C PHE A 744 19.00 27.88 5.03
N ILE A 745 18.99 29.02 4.35
CA ILE A 745 20.06 29.44 3.44
C ILE A 745 21.35 29.75 4.23
N ARG A 746 21.25 30.45 5.37
CA ARG A 746 22.39 30.76 6.25
C ARG A 746 23.12 29.49 6.70
N CYS A 747 22.35 28.46 7.05
CA CYS A 747 22.86 27.17 7.47
C CYS A 747 23.41 26.31 6.31
N ARG A 748 23.38 26.80 5.06
CA ARG A 748 23.79 26.09 3.84
C ARG A 748 23.17 24.70 3.71
N ILE A 749 21.94 24.56 4.20
CA ILE A 749 21.23 23.27 4.21
C ILE A 749 20.87 22.86 2.78
N ASP A 750 20.50 23.83 1.95
CA ASP A 750 20.22 23.65 0.53
C ASP A 750 21.44 23.16 -0.24
N VAL A 751 22.61 23.81 -0.06
CA VAL A 751 23.86 23.40 -0.73
C VAL A 751 24.24 21.97 -0.36
N ARG A 752 24.25 21.64 0.94
CA ARG A 752 24.60 20.29 1.41
C ARG A 752 23.59 19.23 0.96
N ALA A 753 22.30 19.56 0.93
CA ALA A 753 21.29 18.65 0.40
C ALA A 753 21.49 18.41 -1.11
N PHE A 754 21.86 19.44 -1.88
CA PHE A 754 22.14 19.30 -3.30
C PHE A 754 23.43 18.52 -3.57
N GLU A 755 24.46 18.67 -2.74
CA GLU A 755 25.67 17.83 -2.78
C GLU A 755 25.32 16.34 -2.57
N GLU A 756 24.42 16.04 -1.62
CA GLU A 756 23.93 14.66 -1.42
C GLU A 756 23.15 14.15 -2.64
N TYR A 757 22.31 14.99 -3.26
CA TYR A 757 21.59 14.62 -4.48
C TYR A 757 22.54 14.42 -5.67
N ALA A 758 23.56 15.24 -5.78
CA ALA A 758 24.59 15.15 -6.80
C ALA A 758 25.47 13.91 -6.59
N ALA A 759 25.86 13.60 -5.35
CA ALA A 759 26.61 12.38 -5.01
C ALA A 759 25.79 11.12 -5.33
N LEU A 760 24.50 11.11 -5.01
CA LEU A 760 23.58 10.04 -5.42
C LEU A 760 23.50 9.93 -6.95
N GLY A 761 23.40 11.05 -7.67
CA GLY A 761 23.43 11.08 -9.13
C GLY A 761 24.73 10.52 -9.72
N HIS A 762 25.87 11.06 -9.28
CA HIS A 762 27.21 10.64 -9.69
C HIS A 762 27.52 9.19 -9.33
N LEU A 763 26.91 8.60 -8.30
CA LEU A 763 27.10 7.19 -8.00
C LEU A 763 26.34 6.31 -9.00
N LEU A 764 25.18 6.77 -9.48
CA LEU A 764 24.39 6.08 -10.49
C LEU A 764 25.03 6.15 -11.90
N THR A 765 25.90 7.14 -12.17
CA THR A 765 26.47 7.40 -13.52
C THR A 765 27.61 6.44 -13.95
N PRO A 766 28.67 6.14 -13.16
CA PRO A 766 29.69 5.12 -13.50
C PRO A 766 29.14 3.69 -13.54
N LEU A 767 28.06 3.44 -12.77
CA LEU A 767 27.30 2.20 -12.81
C LEU A 767 26.46 2.11 -14.10
N SER A 768 26.09 3.25 -14.68
CA SER A 768 25.48 3.32 -16.01
C SER A 768 26.44 2.87 -17.11
N SER A 769 27.69 3.34 -17.04
CA SER A 769 28.73 3.12 -18.04
C SER A 769 29.41 1.75 -17.92
N SER A 770 29.70 1.26 -16.71
CA SER A 770 30.28 -0.08 -16.49
C SER A 770 29.32 -1.20 -16.92
N PHE A 771 28.01 -1.01 -16.72
CA PHE A 771 27.00 -1.89 -17.30
C PHE A 771 26.97 -1.83 -18.82
N SER A 772 27.02 -0.63 -19.40
CA SER A 772 27.06 -0.48 -20.87
C SER A 772 28.29 -1.16 -21.48
N ALA A 773 29.43 -1.17 -20.78
CA ALA A 773 30.64 -1.86 -21.19
C ALA A 773 30.53 -3.40 -21.11
N ILE A 774 29.82 -3.93 -20.10
CA ILE A 774 29.50 -5.37 -20.00
C ILE A 774 28.57 -5.81 -21.15
N PHE A 775 27.63 -4.95 -21.56
CA PHE A 775 26.70 -5.24 -22.66
C PHE A 775 27.26 -4.97 -24.07
N HIS A 776 28.39 -4.26 -24.20
CA HIS A 776 29.05 -4.05 -25.50
C HIS A 776 30.10 -5.11 -25.85
N LYS A 777 30.42 -6.05 -24.94
CA LYS A 777 31.39 -7.12 -25.22
C LYS A 777 30.73 -8.39 -25.76
N LYS A 778 30.06 -8.28 -26.91
CA LYS A 778 29.96 -9.32 -27.97
C LYS A 778 29.14 -8.78 -29.14
N SER A 779 29.83 -8.31 -30.19
CA SER A 779 29.46 -8.65 -31.56
C SER A 779 29.95 -10.06 -31.85
#